data_AF-A0A8H5MQ97-F1
#
_entry.id   AF-A0A8H5MQ97-F1
#
_cell.length_a   1.000
_cell.length_b   1.000
_cell.length_c   1.000
_cell.angle_alpha   90.00
_cell.angle_beta   90.00
_cell.angle_gamma   90.00
#
_symmetry.space_group_name_H-M   'P 1'
#
loop_
_entity.id
_entity.type
_entity.pdbx_description
1 polymer ?
#
loop_
_entity_poly.entity_id
_entity_poly.type
_entity_poly.pdbx_seq_one_letter_code
_entity_poly.pdbx_strand_id
1 'polypeptide(L)'
;MGFHGRYTTEKVTYPSHGETITGILYLPKNVANPPGVVVLGPYSFVKEQAPLQYATRLADEGYAALIFDPRTVGESTGEPRRLENPKMKNEDVVSGLDYLAGRGDVDAKRLFLVGVCQGGPECLDVASYDDRVVAVASVTGYYRDHETDVWMICTGCVNIEPGVDVGSLKMPTPEQGEALYQARMQRAREAKDLYEKTGQVIYQPLVDPKAADPDVGSLAGLPGPVAWAWYGPWTLKGFENRYAVMSDLDHFGYSTVPGVAKLTKPALVIHGDNCMNAPAAKRHFESIPTEKKKLIWDNGVSHFQHYDQPDVVDGNVAKSAMITKPAFAKPDTHFIPSKAIMEALPDPSPTINEILPPEVDIGDDDKAASVKVLVALTQTCRHLRSIAMRILFHSLDPHLSSTYFFRVLDCQPGLARTIQISDDQITEHTRHFELLYSLLENRKHEEIFPKLQHLDVDKTKCTKFSLCDPEPILLLRGAPRLQTLIFRGPGEKPAHQNSDSAIQEFCPGVSNITELQIQGLGPVITGSWETRALERILGAAQNLETFKFVGVGSDQWRDYVSLIPAAQFLEFLNPQTKKTLQRLSLNFDRVRGRHSSSRRPITPHQIKQFTSLKTLEVDPSCYCTRLVRDGDGIDQFFSFDLSSQPQGSTPNIAPILEQETYLVDFLPQTVQTLTIFLDRWAMYGLVHDSTLLGQRVVSGKFPNLKRVRVDAPIWRMRPLVSSLYHDWAEEQRVKLSEIEAQGKAFQEKFVGSGVETRFKTWFIYL
;
A
#
# COMPACT_ATOMS: atom_id res chain seq x y z
N MET A 1 5.27 -13.63 -1.01
CA MET A 1 5.28 -13.51 0.46
C MET A 1 6.19 -14.59 1.00
N GLY A 2 7.23 -14.23 1.76
CA GLY A 2 8.18 -15.17 2.36
C GLY A 2 7.54 -15.93 3.51
N PHE A 3 8.03 -17.14 3.79
CA PHE A 3 7.63 -17.93 4.96
C PHE A 3 8.17 -17.26 6.23
N HIS A 4 7.29 -16.78 7.11
CA HIS A 4 7.63 -16.38 8.48
C HIS A 4 7.62 -17.59 9.43
N GLY A 5 8.46 -17.58 10.49
CA GLY A 5 8.44 -18.61 11.54
C GLY A 5 9.72 -19.46 11.66
N ARG A 6 10.88 -18.92 11.27
CA ARG A 6 12.19 -19.60 11.38
C ARG A 6 12.86 -19.36 12.73
N TYR A 7 12.09 -19.43 13.82
CA TYR A 7 12.56 -19.20 15.18
C TYR A 7 11.89 -20.15 16.16
N THR A 8 12.42 -20.23 17.38
CA THR A 8 11.75 -20.78 18.56
C THR A 8 11.29 -19.65 19.46
N THR A 9 10.26 -19.90 20.26
CA THR A 9 9.68 -18.92 21.16
C THR A 9 9.83 -19.40 22.60
N GLU A 10 10.32 -18.53 23.47
CA GLU A 10 10.56 -18.81 24.88
C GLU A 10 9.88 -17.71 25.71
N LYS A 11 9.03 -18.08 26.68
CA LYS A 11 8.55 -17.13 27.69
C LYS A 11 9.64 -16.99 28.74
N VAL A 12 10.04 -15.76 29.03
CA VAL A 12 11.22 -15.45 29.85
C VAL A 12 10.86 -14.46 30.94
N THR A 13 11.66 -14.46 32.01
CA THR A 13 11.55 -13.47 33.09
C THR A 13 12.93 -13.00 33.53
N TYR A 14 13.06 -11.72 33.87
CA TYR A 14 14.30 -11.15 34.40
C TYR A 14 14.02 -10.04 35.42
N PRO A 15 14.93 -9.80 36.38
CA PRO A 15 14.75 -8.74 37.37
C PRO A 15 14.99 -7.35 36.75
N SER A 16 14.23 -6.35 37.21
CA SER A 16 14.52 -4.94 36.96
C SER A 16 14.10 -4.11 38.17
N HIS A 17 15.08 -3.45 38.83
CA HIS A 17 14.84 -2.51 39.93
C HIS A 17 13.87 -3.02 41.03
N GLY A 18 14.00 -4.28 41.41
CA GLY A 18 13.18 -4.90 42.46
C GLY A 18 11.92 -5.61 41.95
N GLU A 19 11.57 -5.44 40.66
CA GLU A 19 10.44 -6.09 40.02
C GLU A 19 10.90 -7.24 39.08
N THR A 20 9.95 -8.10 38.73
CA THR A 20 10.14 -9.16 37.73
C THR A 20 9.47 -8.75 36.43
N ILE A 21 10.27 -8.62 35.39
CA ILE A 21 9.83 -8.35 34.03
C ILE A 21 9.51 -9.67 33.34
N THR A 22 8.33 -9.75 32.72
CA THR A 22 7.91 -10.89 31.90
C THR A 22 8.00 -10.53 30.42
N GLY A 23 8.64 -11.40 29.65
CA GLY A 23 8.85 -11.20 28.22
C GLY A 23 8.74 -12.47 27.39
N ILE A 24 8.95 -12.30 26.10
CA ILE A 24 9.04 -13.37 25.12
C ILE A 24 10.32 -13.17 24.31
N LEU A 25 11.15 -14.20 24.26
CA LEU A 25 12.34 -14.26 23.43
C LEU A 25 12.04 -15.09 22.16
N TYR A 26 12.30 -14.48 21.01
CA TYR A 26 12.28 -15.15 19.72
C TYR A 26 13.71 -15.45 19.30
N LEU A 27 14.09 -16.72 19.32
CA LEU A 27 15.45 -17.18 19.01
C LEU A 27 15.49 -17.77 17.59
N PRO A 28 16.34 -17.25 16.69
CA PRO A 28 16.40 -17.72 15.30
C PRO A 28 16.92 -19.17 15.24
N LYS A 29 16.31 -19.98 14.38
CA LYS A 29 16.81 -21.34 14.11
C LYS A 29 18.07 -21.27 13.24
N ASN A 30 19.00 -22.17 13.49
CA ASN A 30 20.22 -22.35 12.70
C ASN A 30 21.17 -21.14 12.68
N VAL A 31 21.08 -20.24 13.67
CA VAL A 31 22.05 -19.16 13.88
C VAL A 31 22.71 -19.42 15.23
N ALA A 32 24.01 -19.75 15.22
CA ALA A 32 24.77 -19.90 16.44
C ALA A 32 25.14 -18.51 16.99
N ASN A 33 24.90 -18.26 18.28
CA ASN A 33 25.15 -16.98 18.95
C ASN A 33 24.64 -15.77 18.13
N PRO A 34 23.33 -15.69 17.87
CA PRO A 34 22.74 -14.57 17.15
C PRO A 34 22.97 -13.24 17.88
N PRO A 35 23.03 -12.12 17.13
CA PRO A 35 22.94 -10.79 17.74
C PRO A 35 21.62 -10.64 18.52
N GLY A 36 21.67 -9.94 19.65
CA GLY A 36 20.49 -9.65 20.47
C GLY A 36 19.82 -8.34 20.09
N VAL A 37 18.49 -8.28 20.15
CA VAL A 37 17.73 -7.04 19.98
C VAL A 37 16.61 -6.94 21.00
N VAL A 38 16.49 -5.79 21.67
CA VAL A 38 15.35 -5.47 22.53
C VAL A 38 14.41 -4.53 21.78
N VAL A 39 13.12 -4.86 21.77
CA VAL A 39 12.09 -4.04 21.12
C VAL A 39 11.22 -3.35 22.17
N LEU A 40 11.04 -2.03 22.02
CA LEU A 40 10.27 -1.19 22.95
C LEU A 40 9.15 -0.43 22.22
N GLY A 41 8.01 -0.26 22.91
CA GLY A 41 6.93 0.63 22.50
C GLY A 41 5.80 -0.07 21.75
N PRO A 42 4.61 0.55 21.63
CA PRO A 42 4.32 2.00 21.70
C PRO A 42 3.98 2.53 23.12
N TYR A 43 3.28 3.67 23.21
CA TYR A 43 2.80 4.24 24.49
C TYR A 43 1.87 3.25 25.24
N SER A 44 2.08 3.04 26.53
CA SER A 44 1.26 2.18 27.42
C SER A 44 0.94 0.76 26.91
N PHE A 45 1.85 0.20 26.11
CA PHE A 45 1.71 -1.06 25.40
C PHE A 45 1.80 -2.32 26.27
N VAL A 46 1.40 -3.46 25.70
CA VAL A 46 1.78 -4.83 26.14
C VAL A 46 2.52 -5.56 25.00
N LYS A 47 3.37 -6.52 25.34
CA LYS A 47 4.28 -7.19 24.39
C LYS A 47 3.58 -7.86 23.20
N GLU A 48 2.34 -8.31 23.37
CA GLU A 48 1.54 -8.96 22.33
C GLU A 48 1.06 -8.02 21.20
N GLN A 49 1.28 -6.71 21.32
CA GLN A 49 0.84 -5.71 20.34
C GLN A 49 1.90 -5.45 19.24
N ALA A 50 2.32 -4.19 19.03
CA ALA A 50 3.34 -3.85 18.03
C ALA A 50 4.70 -4.55 18.26
N PRO A 51 5.21 -4.72 19.50
CA PRO A 51 6.50 -5.39 19.70
C PRO A 51 6.56 -6.78 19.08
N LEU A 52 5.47 -7.56 19.23
CA LEU A 52 5.33 -8.88 18.61
C LEU A 52 5.60 -8.83 17.11
N GLN A 53 5.03 -7.85 16.40
CA GLN A 53 5.16 -7.75 14.94
C GLN A 53 6.62 -7.56 14.51
N TYR A 54 7.38 -6.75 15.25
CA TYR A 54 8.79 -6.49 14.96
C TYR A 54 9.68 -7.66 15.37
N ALA A 55 9.48 -8.23 16.56
CA ALA A 55 10.34 -9.26 17.09
C ALA A 55 10.29 -10.56 16.28
N THR A 56 9.11 -10.99 15.81
CA THR A 56 9.00 -12.20 14.98
C THR A 56 9.75 -12.05 13.66
N ARG A 57 9.71 -10.86 13.05
CA ARG A 57 10.38 -10.56 11.78
C ARG A 57 11.87 -10.35 11.95
N LEU A 58 12.31 -9.71 13.04
CA LEU A 58 13.72 -9.62 13.41
C LEU A 58 14.31 -11.02 13.67
N ALA A 59 13.55 -11.91 14.31
CA ALA A 59 13.99 -13.30 14.46
C ALA A 59 14.10 -14.03 13.11
N ASP A 60 13.20 -13.79 12.16
CA ASP A 60 13.33 -14.32 10.79
C ASP A 60 14.56 -13.76 10.05
N GLU A 61 15.04 -12.56 10.41
CA GLU A 61 16.29 -11.93 9.93
C GLU A 61 17.55 -12.38 10.70
N GLY A 62 17.40 -13.27 11.70
CA GLY A 62 18.52 -13.88 12.41
C GLY A 62 18.93 -13.22 13.73
N TYR A 63 18.04 -12.46 14.37
CA TYR A 63 18.29 -11.82 15.67
C TYR A 63 17.58 -12.56 16.81
N ALA A 64 18.23 -12.68 17.96
CA ALA A 64 17.55 -13.02 19.20
C ALA A 64 16.72 -11.81 19.66
N ALA A 65 15.42 -11.81 19.38
CA ALA A 65 14.56 -10.66 19.59
C ALA A 65 13.74 -10.79 20.89
N LEU A 66 13.99 -9.89 21.84
CA LEU A 66 13.31 -9.81 23.12
C LEU A 66 12.23 -8.73 23.10
N ILE A 67 11.02 -9.13 23.47
CA ILE A 67 9.90 -8.24 23.81
C ILE A 67 9.49 -8.47 25.25
N PHE A 68 8.95 -7.45 25.91
CA PHE A 68 8.57 -7.54 27.31
C PHE A 68 7.42 -6.61 27.64
N ASP A 69 6.71 -6.93 28.72
CA ASP A 69 5.79 -5.98 29.34
C ASP A 69 6.60 -5.08 30.29
N PRO A 70 6.55 -3.74 30.18
CA PRO A 70 7.20 -2.87 31.16
C PRO A 70 6.75 -3.18 32.59
N ARG A 71 7.59 -2.88 33.60
CA ARG A 71 7.17 -3.07 34.99
C ARG A 71 5.89 -2.29 35.28
N THR A 72 5.05 -2.84 36.15
CA THR A 72 3.65 -2.42 36.42
C THR A 72 2.62 -2.71 35.32
N VAL A 73 3.02 -3.30 34.18
CA VAL A 73 2.15 -3.56 33.03
C VAL A 73 2.10 -5.05 32.71
N GLY A 74 0.97 -5.50 32.14
CA GLY A 74 0.82 -6.86 31.60
C GLY A 74 1.14 -7.94 32.63
N GLU A 75 2.00 -8.87 32.25
CA GLU A 75 2.45 -9.98 33.09
C GLU A 75 3.66 -9.65 33.98
N SER A 76 4.23 -8.45 33.86
CA SER A 76 5.32 -7.99 34.73
C SER A 76 4.79 -7.53 36.08
N THR A 77 5.58 -7.71 37.14
CA THR A 77 5.20 -7.28 38.50
C THR A 77 5.37 -5.78 38.68
N GLY A 78 5.00 -5.28 39.86
CA GLY A 78 5.17 -3.89 40.27
C GLY A 78 3.88 -3.16 40.49
N GLU A 79 3.93 -2.26 41.46
CA GLU A 79 2.82 -1.40 41.87
C GLU A 79 3.29 0.07 41.96
N PRO A 80 2.38 1.02 41.71
CA PRO A 80 0.99 0.83 41.29
C PRO A 80 0.88 0.35 39.83
N ARG A 81 -0.09 -0.53 39.54
CA ARG A 81 -0.35 -1.03 38.18
C ARG A 81 -0.56 0.12 37.18
N ARG A 82 -0.19 -0.13 35.92
CA ARG A 82 -0.43 0.75 34.76
C ARG A 82 0.19 2.14 34.91
N LEU A 83 1.40 2.20 35.48
CA LEU A 83 2.22 3.40 35.45
C LEU A 83 2.89 3.56 34.08
N GLU A 84 2.69 4.72 33.47
CA GLU A 84 3.35 5.14 32.24
C GLU A 84 4.55 6.03 32.58
N ASN A 85 5.71 5.40 32.81
CA ASN A 85 6.93 6.09 33.22
C ASN A 85 8.09 5.77 32.24
N PRO A 86 8.48 6.72 31.38
CA PRO A 86 9.58 6.56 30.42
C PRO A 86 10.90 6.12 31.04
N LYS A 87 11.25 6.66 32.22
CA LYS A 87 12.51 6.34 32.89
C LYS A 87 12.52 4.87 33.34
N MET A 88 11.40 4.39 33.91
CA MET A 88 11.26 2.99 34.29
C MET A 88 11.34 2.07 33.06
N LYS A 89 10.72 2.45 31.93
CA LYS A 89 10.83 1.70 30.67
C LYS A 89 12.27 1.60 30.17
N ASN A 90 13.03 2.69 30.23
CA ASN A 90 14.43 2.71 29.84
C ASN A 90 15.28 1.77 30.73
N GLU A 91 15.07 1.82 32.03
CA GLU A 91 15.71 0.92 32.99
C GLU A 91 15.32 -0.56 32.72
N ASP A 92 14.08 -0.84 32.33
CA ASP A 92 13.60 -2.17 31.93
C ASP A 92 14.27 -2.64 30.63
N VAL A 93 14.51 -1.74 29.67
CA VAL A 93 15.30 -2.03 28.46
C VAL A 93 16.74 -2.39 28.81
N VAL A 94 17.38 -1.62 29.69
CA VAL A 94 18.74 -1.91 30.18
C VAL A 94 18.79 -3.29 30.86
N SER A 95 17.76 -3.62 31.65
CA SER A 95 17.64 -4.93 32.29
C SER A 95 17.40 -6.06 31.26
N GLY A 96 16.68 -5.77 30.16
CA GLY A 96 16.55 -6.68 29.03
C GLY A 96 17.87 -6.90 28.28
N LEU A 97 18.71 -5.87 28.17
CA LEU A 97 20.08 -5.99 27.66
C LEU A 97 20.96 -6.82 28.61
N ASP A 98 20.83 -6.66 29.93
CA ASP A 98 21.49 -7.52 30.93
C ASP A 98 21.11 -8.98 30.73
N TYR A 99 19.81 -9.25 30.58
CA TYR A 99 19.28 -10.58 30.32
C TYR A 99 19.90 -11.19 29.05
N LEU A 100 19.85 -10.48 27.92
CA LEU A 100 20.45 -10.97 26.66
C LEU A 100 21.96 -11.14 26.75
N ALA A 101 22.68 -10.25 27.44
CA ALA A 101 24.13 -10.35 27.61
C ALA A 101 24.54 -11.53 28.51
N GLY A 102 23.71 -11.88 29.49
CA GLY A 102 23.93 -13.01 30.40
C GLY A 102 23.61 -14.37 29.78
N ARG A 103 22.94 -14.39 28.61
CA ARG A 103 22.63 -15.62 27.89
C ARG A 103 23.86 -16.15 27.16
N GLY A 104 24.26 -17.39 27.48
CA GLY A 104 25.39 -18.06 26.83
C GLY A 104 25.15 -18.43 25.36
N ASP A 105 23.91 -18.29 24.86
CA ASP A 105 23.48 -18.58 23.50
C ASP A 105 23.15 -17.32 22.68
N VAL A 106 23.48 -16.12 23.18
CA VAL A 106 23.32 -14.82 22.48
C VAL A 106 24.67 -14.10 22.43
N ASP A 107 24.94 -13.38 21.34
CA ASP A 107 26.18 -12.60 21.24
C ASP A 107 26.08 -11.27 22.01
N ALA A 108 26.59 -11.29 23.24
CA ALA A 108 26.63 -10.14 24.13
C ALA A 108 27.43 -8.93 23.59
N LYS A 109 28.24 -9.10 22.52
CA LYS A 109 28.97 -7.99 21.88
C LYS A 109 28.19 -7.33 20.75
N ARG A 110 27.02 -7.88 20.38
CA ARG A 110 26.18 -7.39 19.28
C ARG A 110 24.74 -7.25 19.77
N LEU A 111 24.52 -6.28 20.66
CA LEU A 111 23.20 -5.93 21.17
C LEU A 111 22.65 -4.67 20.48
N PHE A 112 21.37 -4.69 20.16
CA PHE A 112 20.70 -3.66 19.39
C PHE A 112 19.37 -3.25 20.05
N LEU A 113 18.88 -2.06 19.69
CA LEU A 113 17.58 -1.57 20.12
C LEU A 113 16.70 -1.19 18.92
N VAL A 114 15.42 -1.56 18.99
CA VAL A 114 14.40 -1.09 18.04
C VAL A 114 13.22 -0.53 18.81
N GLY A 115 12.94 0.76 18.63
CA GLY A 115 11.85 1.45 19.28
C GLY A 115 10.73 1.81 18.31
N VAL A 116 9.48 1.64 18.72
CA VAL A 116 8.27 2.03 17.96
C VAL A 116 7.50 3.09 18.73
N CYS A 117 7.07 4.18 18.08
CA CYS A 117 6.36 5.30 18.74
C CYS A 117 7.17 5.85 19.92
N GLN A 118 6.63 5.87 21.14
CA GLN A 118 7.33 6.32 22.35
C GLN A 118 8.65 5.56 22.56
N GLY A 119 8.68 4.27 22.22
CA GLY A 119 9.89 3.47 22.33
C GLY A 119 11.02 3.94 21.42
N GLY A 120 10.71 4.64 20.31
CA GLY A 120 11.70 5.15 19.35
C GLY A 120 12.74 6.07 19.99
N PRO A 121 12.36 7.27 20.45
CA PRO A 121 13.27 8.19 21.12
C PRO A 121 13.76 7.67 22.47
N GLU A 122 13.01 6.83 23.18
CA GLU A 122 13.48 6.17 24.41
C GLU A 122 14.66 5.22 24.13
N CYS A 123 14.59 4.40 23.08
CA CYS A 123 15.72 3.58 22.66
C CYS A 123 16.92 4.42 22.20
N LEU A 124 16.71 5.57 21.55
CA LEU A 124 17.80 6.50 21.20
C LEU A 124 18.48 7.06 22.46
N ASP A 125 17.69 7.38 23.50
CA ASP A 125 18.22 7.81 24.80
C ASP A 125 19.02 6.71 25.49
N VAL A 126 18.47 5.50 25.62
CA VAL A 126 19.20 4.34 26.19
C VAL A 126 20.51 4.09 25.46
N ALA A 127 20.49 4.11 24.13
CA ALA A 127 21.70 3.96 23.33
C ALA A 127 22.74 5.05 23.62
N SER A 128 22.35 6.24 24.09
CA SER A 128 23.31 7.30 24.40
C SER A 128 24.19 7.00 25.62
N TYR A 129 23.76 6.14 26.55
CA TYR A 129 24.47 5.85 27.80
C TYR A 129 24.76 4.37 28.09
N ASP A 130 24.15 3.41 27.38
CA ASP A 130 24.48 1.98 27.53
C ASP A 130 25.46 1.52 26.45
N ASP A 131 26.74 1.39 26.81
CA ASP A 131 27.86 1.07 25.90
C ASP A 131 27.78 -0.29 25.20
N ARG A 132 26.90 -1.18 25.66
CA ARG A 132 26.71 -2.50 25.01
C ARG A 132 25.85 -2.41 23.76
N VAL A 133 25.05 -1.34 23.64
CA VAL A 133 24.24 -1.09 22.45
C VAL A 133 25.14 -0.70 21.29
N VAL A 134 25.13 -1.51 20.23
CA VAL A 134 25.95 -1.31 19.02
C VAL A 134 25.25 -0.40 18.01
N ALA A 135 23.92 -0.50 17.90
CA ALA A 135 23.11 0.37 17.05
C ALA A 135 21.66 0.42 17.50
N VAL A 136 20.95 1.47 17.06
CA VAL A 136 19.55 1.72 17.44
C VAL A 136 18.71 2.18 16.25
N ALA A 137 17.46 1.72 16.17
CA ALA A 137 16.47 2.21 15.22
C ALA A 137 15.23 2.75 15.95
N SER A 138 14.78 3.94 15.55
CA SER A 138 13.51 4.56 15.93
C SER A 138 12.55 4.50 14.76
N VAL A 139 11.36 3.95 14.97
CA VAL A 139 10.31 3.84 13.96
C VAL A 139 9.08 4.61 14.42
N THR A 140 8.64 5.56 13.60
CA THR A 140 7.49 6.44 13.84
C THR A 140 7.51 7.08 15.23
N GLY A 141 8.69 7.54 15.66
CA GLY A 141 8.94 7.98 17.04
C GLY A 141 7.97 9.06 17.55
N TYR A 142 7.55 8.96 18.81
CA TYR A 142 6.88 10.06 19.53
C TYR A 142 7.93 10.93 20.21
N TYR A 143 8.50 11.86 19.43
CA TYR A 143 9.59 12.74 19.85
C TYR A 143 9.08 13.85 20.74
N ARG A 144 9.22 13.68 22.05
CA ARG A 144 8.60 14.58 23.00
C ARG A 144 9.27 15.93 23.12
N ASP A 145 8.45 16.94 22.90
CA ASP A 145 8.59 18.31 23.33
C ASP A 145 7.18 18.83 23.69
N HIS A 146 7.13 20.00 24.36
CA HIS A 146 5.86 20.60 24.80
C HIS A 146 4.86 20.76 23.65
N GLU A 147 5.34 21.12 22.45
CA GLU A 147 4.51 21.23 21.24
C GLU A 147 3.86 19.88 20.88
N THR A 148 4.62 18.79 20.90
CA THR A 148 4.12 17.44 20.61
C THR A 148 3.11 16.97 21.65
N ASP A 149 3.32 17.32 22.91
CA ASP A 149 2.43 16.92 24.01
C ASP A 149 1.08 17.63 23.91
N VAL A 150 1.09 18.94 23.65
CA VAL A 150 -0.12 19.71 23.34
C VAL A 150 -0.80 19.17 22.09
N TRP A 151 -0.01 18.87 21.03
CA TRP A 151 -0.55 18.31 19.79
C TRP A 151 -1.24 16.96 20.01
N MET A 152 -0.67 16.07 20.82
CA MET A 152 -1.25 14.77 21.15
C MET A 152 -2.60 14.91 21.88
N ILE A 153 -2.72 15.89 22.77
CA ILE A 153 -3.98 16.19 23.47
C ILE A 153 -5.01 16.75 22.48
N CYS A 154 -4.61 17.75 21.67
CA CYS A 154 -5.49 18.46 20.76
C CYS A 154 -5.97 17.61 19.57
N THR A 155 -5.14 16.70 19.07
CA THR A 155 -5.55 15.77 18.00
C THR A 155 -6.66 14.83 18.44
N GLY A 156 -6.76 14.55 19.74
CA GLY A 156 -7.91 13.82 20.27
C GLY A 156 -9.22 14.61 20.28
N CYS A 157 -9.17 15.95 20.21
CA CYS A 157 -10.35 16.80 20.06
C CYS A 157 -10.91 16.80 18.63
N VAL A 158 -10.16 16.24 17.68
CA VAL A 158 -10.57 16.18 16.29
C VAL A 158 -11.55 15.02 16.10
N ASN A 159 -12.81 15.36 15.84
CA ASN A 159 -13.78 14.38 15.40
C ASN A 159 -13.52 14.03 13.93
N ILE A 160 -12.75 12.96 13.69
CA ILE A 160 -12.57 12.42 12.34
C ILE A 160 -13.81 11.61 11.99
N GLU A 161 -14.85 12.32 11.55
CA GLU A 161 -15.98 11.65 10.92
C GLU A 161 -15.55 11.16 9.53
N PRO A 162 -15.82 9.90 9.21
CA PRO A 162 -15.89 9.40 7.84
C PRO A 162 -16.27 10.42 6.75
N GLY A 163 -15.30 10.86 5.94
CA GLY A 163 -15.55 11.70 4.77
C GLY A 163 -15.34 13.20 4.96
N VAL A 164 -15.05 13.65 6.20
CA VAL A 164 -14.62 15.03 6.48
C VAL A 164 -13.21 15.25 5.95
N ASP A 165 -13.02 16.36 5.24
CA ASP A 165 -11.69 16.80 4.80
C ASP A 165 -10.83 17.10 6.04
N VAL A 166 -9.71 16.40 6.19
CA VAL A 166 -8.80 16.59 7.33
C VAL A 166 -8.31 18.05 7.39
N GLY A 167 -8.25 18.76 6.26
CA GLY A 167 -7.90 20.18 6.19
C GLY A 167 -9.01 21.13 6.66
N SER A 168 -10.25 20.67 6.87
CA SER A 168 -11.36 21.48 7.36
C SER A 168 -11.67 21.28 8.85
N LEU A 169 -10.97 20.34 9.49
CA LEU A 169 -11.11 20.05 10.91
C LEU A 169 -10.50 21.19 11.73
N LYS A 170 -11.31 21.80 12.60
CA LYS A 170 -10.85 22.83 13.52
C LYS A 170 -10.11 22.18 14.68
N MET A 171 -8.78 22.22 14.63
CA MET A 171 -7.94 21.99 15.80
C MET A 171 -8.26 23.03 16.88
N PRO A 172 -8.15 22.68 18.18
CA PRO A 172 -8.09 23.67 19.25
C PRO A 172 -7.07 24.77 18.94
N THR A 173 -7.36 26.01 19.32
CA THR A 173 -6.37 27.10 19.21
C THR A 173 -5.16 26.82 20.10
N PRO A 174 -4.00 27.46 19.85
CA PRO A 174 -2.84 27.33 20.74
C PRO A 174 -3.17 27.60 22.21
N GLU A 175 -4.01 28.61 22.50
CA GLU A 175 -4.44 28.95 23.86
C GLU A 175 -5.34 27.87 24.47
N GLN A 176 -6.28 27.31 23.69
CA GLN A 176 -7.09 26.17 24.13
C GLN A 176 -6.20 24.96 24.40
N GLY A 177 -5.27 24.63 23.50
CA GLY A 177 -4.34 23.52 23.68
C GLY A 177 -3.49 23.65 24.93
N GLU A 178 -2.98 24.84 25.21
CA GLU A 178 -2.24 25.11 26.45
C GLU A 178 -3.14 24.94 27.69
N ALA A 179 -4.37 25.45 27.66
CA ALA A 179 -5.32 25.28 28.77
C ALA A 179 -5.63 23.80 29.04
N LEU A 180 -5.82 23.00 27.98
CA LEU A 180 -6.04 21.55 28.07
C LEU A 180 -4.83 20.83 28.68
N TYR A 181 -3.62 21.19 28.25
CA TYR A 181 -2.37 20.66 28.83
C TYR A 181 -2.25 20.99 30.32
N GLN A 182 -2.46 22.26 30.70
CA GLN A 182 -2.39 22.67 32.10
C GLN A 182 -3.43 21.97 32.99
N ALA A 183 -4.66 21.81 32.48
CA ALA A 183 -5.71 21.06 33.17
C ALA A 183 -5.33 19.58 33.37
N ARG A 184 -4.74 18.94 32.36
CA ARG A 184 -4.23 17.55 32.47
C ARG A 184 -3.10 17.44 33.49
N MET A 185 -2.15 18.36 33.46
CA MET A 185 -1.06 18.41 34.44
C MET A 185 -1.56 18.67 35.87
N GLN A 186 -2.60 19.48 36.03
CA GLN A 186 -3.21 19.71 37.34
C GLN A 186 -3.88 18.45 37.89
N ARG A 187 -4.65 17.72 37.07
CA ARG A 187 -5.22 16.43 37.45
C ARG A 187 -4.15 15.42 37.86
N ALA A 188 -3.02 15.41 37.16
CA ALA A 188 -1.90 14.53 37.47
C ALA A 188 -1.24 14.86 38.82
N ARG A 189 -1.08 16.16 39.15
CA ARG A 189 -0.60 16.61 40.47
C ARG A 189 -1.56 16.19 41.59
N GLU A 190 -2.86 16.42 41.42
CA GLU A 190 -3.87 16.03 42.39
C GLU A 190 -3.91 14.50 42.61
N ALA A 191 -3.81 13.73 41.53
CA ALA A 191 -3.73 12.27 41.60
C ALA A 191 -2.47 11.79 42.33
N LYS A 192 -1.31 12.44 42.09
CA LYS A 192 -0.06 12.12 42.79
C LYS A 192 -0.13 12.48 44.27
N ASP A 193 -0.62 13.66 44.62
CA ASP A 193 -0.79 14.10 46.00
C ASP A 193 -1.70 13.15 46.78
N LEU A 194 -2.79 12.67 46.16
CA LEU A 194 -3.68 11.70 46.78
C LEU A 194 -2.97 10.36 47.03
N TYR A 195 -2.23 9.87 46.02
CA TYR A 195 -1.47 8.64 46.13
C TYR A 195 -0.42 8.73 47.25
N GLU A 196 0.34 9.83 47.32
CA GLU A 196 1.36 10.02 48.36
C GLU A 196 0.76 10.10 49.77
N LYS A 197 -0.44 10.67 49.93
CA LYS A 197 -1.12 10.79 51.23
C LYS A 197 -1.83 9.51 51.68
N THR A 198 -2.35 8.72 50.75
CA THR A 198 -3.33 7.66 51.07
C THR A 198 -3.00 6.29 50.49
N GLY A 199 -2.07 6.21 49.53
CA GLY A 199 -1.82 5.02 48.71
C GLY A 199 -2.88 4.78 47.62
N GLN A 200 -3.94 5.60 47.52
CA GLN A 200 -4.98 5.45 46.52
C GLN A 200 -4.51 5.93 45.14
N VAL A 201 -4.68 5.10 44.12
CA VAL A 201 -4.35 5.42 42.74
C VAL A 201 -5.60 5.85 41.98
N ILE A 202 -5.53 6.98 41.27
CA ILE A 202 -6.57 7.40 40.34
C ILE A 202 -6.29 6.82 38.95
N TYR A 203 -7.24 6.05 38.44
CA TYR A 203 -7.20 5.46 37.11
C TYR A 203 -8.19 6.14 36.17
N GLN A 204 -7.78 6.32 34.92
CA GLN A 204 -8.64 6.77 33.83
C GLN A 204 -8.44 5.90 32.59
N PRO A 205 -9.37 5.91 31.62
CA PRO A 205 -9.20 5.19 30.37
C PRO A 205 -7.88 5.56 29.68
N LEU A 206 -7.22 4.58 29.06
CA LEU A 206 -6.06 4.89 28.22
C LEU A 206 -6.52 5.50 26.90
N VAL A 207 -7.50 4.88 26.24
CA VAL A 207 -8.09 5.34 24.97
C VAL A 207 -9.60 5.52 25.08
N ASP A 208 -10.14 6.46 24.30
CA ASP A 208 -11.57 6.75 24.20
C ASP A 208 -11.97 6.88 22.72
N PRO A 209 -13.03 6.18 22.25
CA PRO A 209 -13.53 6.34 20.88
C PRO A 209 -14.07 7.74 20.58
N LYS A 210 -14.45 8.50 21.61
CA LYS A 210 -15.05 9.82 21.45
C LYS A 210 -13.97 10.88 21.27
N ALA A 211 -14.22 11.79 20.35
CA ALA A 211 -13.45 13.02 20.27
C ALA A 211 -13.56 13.78 21.61
N ALA A 212 -12.43 14.31 22.07
CA ALA A 212 -12.36 15.17 23.24
C ALA A 212 -13.08 16.49 22.97
N ASP A 213 -13.65 17.08 24.01
CA ASP A 213 -14.18 18.44 23.93
C ASP A 213 -12.99 19.43 23.80
N PRO A 214 -13.03 20.42 22.90
CA PRO A 214 -11.92 21.34 22.70
C PRO A 214 -11.70 22.34 23.86
N ASP A 215 -12.68 22.53 24.73
CA ASP A 215 -12.62 23.45 25.86
C ASP A 215 -12.33 22.73 27.19
N VAL A 216 -12.88 21.53 27.40
CA VAL A 216 -12.66 20.74 28.64
C VAL A 216 -11.74 19.53 28.48
N GLY A 217 -11.45 19.12 27.25
CA GLY A 217 -10.55 18.01 26.94
C GLY A 217 -11.16 16.63 27.15
N SER A 218 -10.29 15.64 27.36
CA SER A 218 -10.68 14.27 27.67
C SER A 218 -9.94 13.76 28.90
N LEU A 219 -10.59 12.83 29.59
CA LEU A 219 -9.98 12.09 30.70
C LEU A 219 -9.08 10.96 30.20
N ALA A 220 -9.14 10.60 28.92
CA ALA A 220 -8.32 9.54 28.37
C ALA A 220 -6.85 9.97 28.18
N GLY A 221 -5.92 9.03 28.41
CA GLY A 221 -4.49 9.29 28.22
C GLY A 221 -4.12 9.59 26.76
N LEU A 222 -4.75 8.88 25.82
CA LEU A 222 -4.66 9.04 24.37
C LEU A 222 -6.08 9.26 23.83
N PRO A 223 -6.54 10.52 23.75
CA PRO A 223 -7.92 10.83 23.40
C PRO A 223 -8.24 10.65 21.92
N GLY A 224 -9.51 10.40 21.63
CA GLY A 224 -10.08 10.53 20.29
C GLY A 224 -10.07 9.25 19.44
N PRO A 225 -10.83 9.27 18.33
CA PRO A 225 -11.08 8.11 17.49
C PRO A 225 -9.81 7.57 16.80
N VAL A 226 -8.80 8.41 16.62
CA VAL A 226 -7.54 8.05 15.95
C VAL A 226 -6.73 7.04 16.77
N ALA A 227 -6.48 7.33 18.05
CA ALA A 227 -5.80 6.39 18.93
C ALA A 227 -6.68 5.16 19.20
N TRP A 228 -8.00 5.38 19.36
CA TRP A 228 -8.95 4.30 19.54
C TRP A 228 -8.94 3.28 18.39
N ALA A 229 -8.80 3.72 17.14
CA ALA A 229 -8.83 2.83 15.97
C ALA A 229 -7.78 1.70 16.06
N TRP A 230 -6.64 1.95 16.70
CA TRP A 230 -5.61 0.93 16.92
C TRP A 230 -5.70 0.26 18.30
N TYR A 231 -5.77 1.01 19.39
CA TYR A 231 -5.78 0.44 20.75
C TYR A 231 -7.11 -0.21 21.14
N GLY A 232 -8.24 0.36 20.70
CA GLY A 232 -9.59 -0.09 21.05
C GLY A 232 -9.84 -1.57 20.78
N PRO A 233 -9.51 -2.11 19.58
CA PRO A 233 -9.62 -3.53 19.29
C PRO A 233 -8.84 -4.46 20.23
N TRP A 234 -7.74 -4.01 20.85
CA TRP A 234 -6.98 -4.83 21.79
C TRP A 234 -7.72 -5.04 23.11
N THR A 235 -8.66 -4.16 23.47
CA THR A 235 -9.49 -4.34 24.68
C THR A 235 -10.36 -5.61 24.59
N LEU A 236 -10.74 -6.01 23.37
CA LEU A 236 -11.44 -7.27 23.09
C LEU A 236 -10.54 -8.51 23.28
N LYS A 237 -9.22 -8.31 23.36
CA LYS A 237 -8.20 -9.35 23.57
C LYS A 237 -7.63 -9.32 24.99
N GLY A 238 -8.32 -8.66 25.94
CA GLY A 238 -7.91 -8.59 27.34
C GLY A 238 -6.89 -7.49 27.66
N PHE A 239 -6.61 -6.57 26.72
CA PHE A 239 -5.81 -5.38 27.03
C PHE A 239 -6.58 -4.46 27.97
N GLU A 240 -5.93 -4.10 29.08
CA GLU A 240 -6.53 -3.28 30.12
C GLU A 240 -6.56 -1.80 29.71
N ASN A 241 -7.74 -1.29 29.32
CA ASN A 241 -7.93 0.11 28.93
C ASN A 241 -7.94 1.07 30.14
N ARG A 242 -6.80 1.19 30.82
CA ARG A 242 -6.58 2.23 31.84
C ARG A 242 -5.11 2.62 31.95
N TYR A 243 -4.87 3.79 32.53
CA TYR A 243 -3.56 4.26 32.98
C TYR A 243 -3.70 4.98 34.33
N ALA A 244 -2.63 5.00 35.12
CA ALA A 244 -2.58 5.78 36.36
C ALA A 244 -2.40 7.26 36.01
N VAL A 245 -3.33 8.13 36.44
CA VAL A 245 -3.37 9.55 36.02
C VAL A 245 -2.09 10.31 36.42
N MET A 246 -1.48 9.95 37.55
CA MET A 246 -0.23 10.57 38.01
C MET A 246 0.96 10.32 37.06
N SER A 247 0.86 9.33 36.16
CA SER A 247 1.88 9.06 35.15
C SER A 247 2.10 10.23 34.21
N ASP A 248 1.12 11.12 34.02
CA ASP A 248 1.28 12.31 33.17
C ASP A 248 2.43 13.22 33.66
N LEU A 249 2.75 13.23 34.96
CA LEU A 249 3.88 13.99 35.50
C LEU A 249 5.23 13.42 35.07
N ASP A 250 5.39 12.09 35.19
CA ASP A 250 6.63 11.41 34.79
C ASP A 250 6.76 11.36 33.27
N HIS A 251 5.63 11.19 32.58
CA HIS A 251 5.55 11.21 31.15
C HIS A 251 5.88 12.62 30.65
N PHE A 252 5.06 13.64 30.81
CA PHE A 252 5.34 14.96 30.23
C PHE A 252 6.58 15.66 30.79
N GLY A 253 7.06 15.26 31.98
CA GLY A 253 8.30 15.77 32.56
C GLY A 253 9.59 15.18 31.97
N TYR A 254 9.52 14.09 31.21
CA TYR A 254 10.71 13.43 30.65
C TYR A 254 11.05 13.96 29.25
N SER A 255 12.35 14.05 28.94
CA SER A 255 12.83 14.46 27.62
C SER A 255 14.05 13.62 27.24
N THR A 256 14.09 13.20 25.98
CA THR A 256 15.20 12.42 25.41
C THR A 256 16.28 13.31 24.79
N VAL A 257 16.00 14.61 24.60
CA VAL A 257 16.92 15.56 23.95
C VAL A 257 18.30 15.60 24.63
N PRO A 258 18.42 15.69 25.98
CA PRO A 258 19.73 15.77 26.63
C PRO A 258 20.60 14.51 26.46
N GLY A 259 19.99 13.32 26.36
CA GLY A 259 20.73 12.09 26.13
C GLY A 259 21.06 11.88 24.67
N VAL A 260 20.12 12.13 23.77
CA VAL A 260 20.31 12.00 22.32
C VAL A 260 21.40 12.95 21.80
N ALA A 261 21.54 14.13 22.41
CA ALA A 261 22.65 15.05 22.14
C ALA A 261 24.06 14.48 22.46
N LYS A 262 24.13 13.30 23.09
CA LYS A 262 25.36 12.55 23.40
C LYS A 262 25.47 11.25 22.60
N LEU A 263 24.51 10.95 21.72
CA LEU A 263 24.46 9.68 21.00
C LEU A 263 25.55 9.60 19.92
N THR A 264 26.58 8.81 20.19
CA THR A 264 27.72 8.57 19.28
C THR A 264 27.55 7.32 18.40
N LYS A 265 26.63 6.43 18.76
CA LYS A 265 26.40 5.13 18.10
C LYS A 265 25.54 5.28 16.84
N PRO A 266 25.68 4.34 15.88
CA PRO A 266 24.77 4.19 14.75
C PRO A 266 23.29 4.36 15.09
N ALA A 267 22.61 5.28 14.41
CA ALA A 267 21.19 5.58 14.62
C ALA A 267 20.39 5.60 13.31
N LEU A 268 19.24 4.93 13.29
CA LEU A 268 18.28 4.97 12.18
C LEU A 268 16.98 5.60 12.67
N VAL A 269 16.44 6.56 11.94
CA VAL A 269 15.11 7.12 12.15
C VAL A 269 14.26 6.83 10.91
N ILE A 270 13.13 6.17 11.10
CA ILE A 270 12.10 5.94 10.07
C ILE A 270 10.87 6.74 10.46
N HIS A 271 10.46 7.70 9.64
CA HIS A 271 9.34 8.61 9.92
C HIS A 271 8.69 9.09 8.61
N GLY A 272 7.66 9.92 8.69
CA GLY A 272 7.05 10.60 7.54
C GLY A 272 6.19 11.78 7.96
N ASP A 273 5.68 12.55 6.98
CA ASP A 273 4.77 13.68 7.22
C ASP A 273 3.41 13.21 7.78
N ASN A 274 3.02 11.95 7.52
CA ASN A 274 1.80 11.32 8.03
C ASN A 274 1.99 10.60 9.39
N CYS A 275 3.13 10.82 10.05
CA CYS A 275 3.42 10.34 11.39
C CYS A 275 3.22 11.46 12.43
N MET A 276 3.10 11.10 13.71
CA MET A 276 2.94 12.06 14.82
C MET A 276 4.08 13.09 14.84
N ASN A 277 3.74 14.38 14.79
CA ASN A 277 4.64 15.53 14.81
C ASN A 277 5.96 15.37 14.03
N ALA A 278 5.86 15.36 12.70
CA ALA A 278 7.00 15.33 11.78
C ALA A 278 8.10 16.39 12.05
N PRO A 279 7.78 17.66 12.36
CA PRO A 279 8.79 18.66 12.75
C PRO A 279 9.66 18.23 13.92
N ALA A 280 9.06 17.67 14.99
CA ALA A 280 9.81 17.19 16.15
C ALA A 280 10.79 16.07 15.79
N ALA A 281 10.37 15.13 14.93
CA ALA A 281 11.23 14.05 14.44
C ALA A 281 12.47 14.56 13.69
N LYS A 282 12.31 15.59 12.83
CA LYS A 282 13.45 16.21 12.11
C LYS A 282 14.40 16.90 13.07
N ARG A 283 13.89 17.73 13.99
CA ARG A 283 14.71 18.41 15.01
C ARG A 283 15.50 17.42 15.87
N HIS A 284 14.86 16.32 16.25
CA HIS A 284 15.50 15.28 17.06
C HIS A 284 16.56 14.50 16.27
N PHE A 285 16.30 14.17 15.01
CA PHE A 285 17.33 13.56 14.14
C PHE A 285 18.53 14.49 13.91
N GLU A 286 18.29 15.77 13.72
CA GLU A 286 19.33 16.79 13.54
C GLU A 286 20.22 16.92 14.79
N SER A 287 19.65 16.79 16.00
CA SER A 287 20.39 16.91 17.26
C SER A 287 21.30 15.72 17.60
N ILE A 288 21.14 14.57 16.93
CA ILE A 288 22.03 13.41 17.10
C ILE A 288 23.43 13.78 16.59
N PRO A 289 24.49 13.73 17.42
CA PRO A 289 25.82 14.22 17.02
C PRO A 289 26.61 13.24 16.15
N THR A 290 26.28 11.94 16.15
CA THR A 290 26.99 10.97 15.30
C THR A 290 26.75 11.21 13.82
N GLU A 291 27.80 11.07 13.01
CA GLU A 291 27.69 11.04 11.55
C GLU A 291 27.14 9.71 11.03
N LYS A 292 27.16 8.67 11.86
CA LYS A 292 26.57 7.35 11.58
C LYS A 292 25.08 7.39 11.87
N LYS A 293 24.36 8.34 11.27
CA LYS A 293 22.90 8.45 11.42
C LYS A 293 22.23 8.46 10.07
N LYS A 294 21.04 7.85 9.98
CA LYS A 294 20.24 7.82 8.76
C LYS A 294 18.79 8.16 9.04
N LEU A 295 18.22 9.03 8.21
CA LEU A 295 16.80 9.35 8.19
C LEU A 295 16.17 8.72 6.96
N ILE A 296 15.09 7.97 7.15
CA ILE A 296 14.21 7.47 6.10
C ILE A 296 12.87 8.19 6.27
N TRP A 297 12.49 8.97 5.26
CA TRP A 297 11.25 9.74 5.24
C TRP A 297 10.27 9.15 4.23
N ASP A 298 9.15 8.61 4.72
CA ASP A 298 8.14 7.92 3.91
C ASP A 298 6.75 8.54 4.10
N ASN A 299 6.34 9.34 3.11
CA ASN A 299 5.04 10.01 3.13
C ASN A 299 3.89 9.10 2.67
N GLY A 300 4.17 7.87 2.20
CA GLY A 300 3.15 6.90 1.80
C GLY A 300 2.54 6.14 2.97
N VAL A 301 3.06 6.31 4.19
CA VAL A 301 2.75 5.48 5.36
C VAL A 301 2.34 6.35 6.55
N SER A 302 1.24 6.00 7.22
CA SER A 302 0.74 6.68 8.42
C SER A 302 1.34 6.14 9.72
N HIS A 303 1.24 6.91 10.81
CA HIS A 303 1.76 6.54 12.13
C HIS A 303 1.41 5.09 12.55
N PHE A 304 0.13 4.72 12.49
CA PHE A 304 -0.33 3.39 12.95
C PHE A 304 -0.05 2.27 11.95
N GLN A 305 0.14 2.56 10.65
CA GLN A 305 0.57 1.54 9.70
C GLN A 305 1.96 0.99 10.06
N HIS A 306 2.82 1.78 10.69
CA HIS A 306 4.10 1.28 11.20
C HIS A 306 3.95 0.26 12.35
N TYR A 307 2.78 0.11 12.98
CA TYR A 307 2.61 -0.76 14.14
C TYR A 307 2.33 -2.21 13.73
N ASP A 308 1.47 -2.42 12.72
CA ASP A 308 0.97 -3.76 12.37
C ASP A 308 0.66 -4.00 10.88
N GLN A 309 0.79 -3.02 9.99
CA GLN A 309 0.58 -3.23 8.55
C GLN A 309 1.71 -4.10 7.98
N PRO A 310 1.44 -5.33 7.50
CA PRO A 310 2.49 -6.33 7.27
C PRO A 310 3.64 -5.89 6.35
N ASP A 311 3.33 -5.29 5.20
CA ASP A 311 4.31 -4.83 4.22
C ASP A 311 5.15 -3.65 4.73
N VAL A 312 4.54 -2.78 5.55
CA VAL A 312 5.23 -1.66 6.19
C VAL A 312 6.18 -2.18 7.26
N VAL A 313 5.73 -3.08 8.13
CA VAL A 313 6.57 -3.66 9.19
C VAL A 313 7.71 -4.48 8.60
N ASP A 314 7.47 -5.28 7.55
CA ASP A 314 8.51 -6.01 6.82
C ASP A 314 9.58 -5.04 6.28
N GLY A 315 9.15 -3.94 5.66
CA GLY A 315 10.04 -2.90 5.17
C GLY A 315 10.85 -2.22 6.27
N ASN A 316 10.23 -1.91 7.41
CA ASN A 316 10.90 -1.29 8.55
C ASN A 316 11.92 -2.22 9.18
N VAL A 317 11.58 -3.50 9.37
CA VAL A 317 12.49 -4.52 9.90
C VAL A 317 13.68 -4.72 8.96
N ALA A 318 13.46 -4.80 7.65
CA ALA A 318 14.55 -4.89 6.69
C ALA A 318 15.52 -3.69 6.79
N LYS A 319 14.99 -2.46 6.90
CA LYS A 319 15.79 -1.23 7.08
C LYS A 319 16.53 -1.23 8.42
N SER A 320 15.85 -1.60 9.51
CA SER A 320 16.45 -1.70 10.85
C SER A 320 17.53 -2.78 10.92
N ALA A 321 17.36 -3.92 10.27
CA ALA A 321 18.38 -4.97 10.19
C ALA A 321 19.60 -4.57 9.33
N MET A 322 19.55 -3.47 8.57
CA MET A 322 20.72 -2.96 7.85
C MET A 322 21.67 -2.18 8.76
N ILE A 323 21.18 -1.55 9.83
CA ILE A 323 22.00 -0.69 10.71
C ILE A 323 23.04 -1.48 11.51
N THR A 324 22.78 -2.75 11.69
CA THR A 324 23.60 -3.71 12.44
C THR A 324 24.74 -4.31 11.59
N LYS A 325 24.75 -4.04 10.27
CA LYS A 325 25.76 -4.57 9.34
C LYS A 325 27.01 -3.66 9.34
N PRO A 326 28.23 -4.21 9.23
CA PRO A 326 29.49 -3.44 9.29
C PRO A 326 29.60 -2.27 8.30
N ALA A 327 28.86 -2.34 7.18
CA ALA A 327 28.82 -1.30 6.15
C ALA A 327 28.12 0.01 6.57
N PHE A 328 27.41 0.03 7.71
CA PHE A 328 26.76 1.25 8.23
C PHE A 328 27.75 2.26 8.85
N ALA A 329 29.00 1.85 9.10
CA ALA A 329 30.00 2.65 9.82
C ALA A 329 30.79 3.67 8.98
N LYS A 330 30.45 3.90 7.71
CA LYS A 330 30.99 5.03 6.94
C LYS A 330 30.07 6.24 7.09
N PRO A 331 30.60 7.43 7.41
CA PRO A 331 29.78 8.63 7.49
C PRO A 331 29.32 9.00 6.07
N ASP A 332 28.02 8.87 5.81
CA ASP A 332 27.36 9.60 4.73
C ASP A 332 27.00 11.00 5.27
N THR A 333 28.01 11.80 5.54
CA THR A 333 27.83 13.24 5.73
C THR A 333 28.83 13.96 4.85
N HIS A 334 28.30 14.48 3.73
CA HIS A 334 28.73 15.60 2.88
C HIS A 334 28.07 15.34 1.50
N PHE A 335 27.19 16.20 0.95
CA PHE A 335 27.49 17.58 0.58
C PHE A 335 28.99 17.76 0.43
N ILE A 336 29.57 17.23 -0.65
CA ILE A 336 31.01 17.37 -0.95
C ILE A 336 31.19 18.68 -1.73
N PRO A 337 31.87 19.71 -1.16
CA PRO A 337 32.55 20.71 -1.95
C PRO A 337 33.80 20.06 -2.59
N SER A 338 34.12 20.48 -3.82
CA SER A 338 34.94 19.76 -4.81
C SER A 338 36.43 19.48 -4.53
N LYS A 339 36.95 19.48 -3.29
CA LYS A 339 38.42 19.50 -3.06
C LYS A 339 39.09 18.30 -2.37
N ALA A 340 38.36 17.34 -1.78
CA ALA A 340 39.00 16.27 -0.97
C ALA A 340 39.16 14.88 -1.65
N ILE A 341 38.75 14.71 -2.91
CA ILE A 341 38.93 13.42 -3.65
C ILE A 341 40.30 13.34 -4.37
N MET A 342 41.07 14.43 -4.40
CA MET A 342 42.36 14.48 -5.09
C MET A 342 43.58 13.96 -4.28
N GLU A 343 43.50 13.72 -2.96
CA GLU A 343 44.71 13.53 -2.13
C GLU A 343 44.79 12.21 -1.34
N ALA A 344 44.65 11.05 -2.01
CA ALA A 344 45.12 9.77 -1.48
C ALA A 344 45.81 8.88 -2.54
N LEU A 345 46.53 9.50 -3.48
CA LEU A 345 47.56 8.85 -4.27
C LEU A 345 48.85 9.68 -4.12
N PRO A 346 50.04 9.06 -4.06
CA PRO A 346 51.28 9.75 -3.74
C PRO A 346 51.69 10.71 -4.88
N ASP A 347 52.01 11.95 -4.52
CA ASP A 347 52.47 13.03 -5.42
C ASP A 347 53.99 13.00 -5.64
N PRO A 348 54.51 13.61 -6.74
CA PRO A 348 55.21 14.87 -6.52
C PRO A 348 54.79 16.02 -7.47
N SER A 349 54.71 17.18 -6.83
CA SER A 349 54.20 18.54 -7.16
C SER A 349 54.97 19.30 -8.27
N PRO A 350 54.67 20.57 -8.66
CA PRO A 350 53.70 21.53 -8.07
C PRO A 350 52.79 22.40 -9.00
N THR A 351 51.62 22.70 -8.39
CA THR A 351 50.69 23.86 -8.35
C THR A 351 50.82 25.09 -9.25
N ILE A 352 49.65 25.67 -9.57
CA ILE A 352 49.39 27.11 -9.40
C ILE A 352 48.02 27.32 -8.71
N ASN A 353 48.10 27.73 -7.45
CA ASN A 353 47.04 28.39 -6.67
C ASN A 353 47.08 29.91 -6.91
N GLU A 354 47.52 30.37 -8.07
CA GLU A 354 47.48 31.80 -8.39
C GLU A 354 46.20 32.09 -9.18
N ILE A 355 45.48 33.10 -8.70
CA ILE A 355 44.30 33.74 -9.26
C ILE A 355 42.96 33.15 -8.76
N LEU A 356 42.60 33.56 -7.53
CA LEU A 356 41.28 33.47 -6.87
C LEU A 356 40.17 34.30 -7.61
N PRO A 357 39.00 34.60 -6.97
CA PRO A 357 37.63 34.05 -7.03
C PRO A 357 36.64 35.07 -7.69
N PRO A 358 35.37 35.28 -7.26
CA PRO A 358 34.15 34.46 -7.13
C PRO A 358 33.14 34.72 -8.29
N GLU A 359 31.96 34.06 -8.25
CA GLU A 359 30.77 34.19 -9.13
C GLU A 359 30.60 33.19 -10.28
N VAL A 360 29.56 32.35 -10.12
CA VAL A 360 28.58 31.85 -11.10
C VAL A 360 29.00 30.83 -12.19
N ASP A 361 28.07 29.88 -12.37
CA ASP A 361 27.83 28.90 -13.44
C ASP A 361 28.59 27.56 -13.44
N ILE A 362 27.84 26.46 -13.28
CA ILE A 362 28.36 25.09 -13.34
C ILE A 362 28.09 24.56 -14.76
N GLY A 363 29.14 24.48 -15.58
CA GLY A 363 29.08 24.03 -16.98
C GLY A 363 28.96 22.51 -17.18
N ASP A 364 28.63 22.12 -18.41
CA ASP A 364 28.24 20.76 -18.84
C ASP A 364 29.31 19.65 -18.68
N ASP A 365 30.58 19.99 -18.44
CA ASP A 365 31.67 19.01 -18.32
C ASP A 365 31.60 18.16 -17.03
N ASP A 366 31.05 18.70 -15.93
CA ASP A 366 30.88 17.97 -14.65
C ASP A 366 29.76 16.91 -14.69
N LYS A 367 28.80 17.06 -15.62
CA LYS A 367 27.73 16.07 -15.85
C LYS A 367 28.26 14.83 -16.58
N ALA A 368 29.21 15.00 -17.49
CA ALA A 368 29.84 13.90 -18.23
C ALA A 368 30.70 13.00 -17.32
N ALA A 369 31.31 13.56 -16.27
CA ALA A 369 32.08 12.81 -15.27
C ALA A 369 31.18 11.92 -14.39
N SER A 370 30.02 12.44 -13.96
CA SER A 370 29.03 11.72 -13.14
C SER A 370 28.45 10.49 -13.85
N VAL A 371 28.30 10.56 -15.17
CA VAL A 371 27.77 9.46 -16.01
C VAL A 371 28.79 8.34 -16.22
N LYS A 372 30.09 8.66 -16.35
CA LYS A 372 31.15 7.64 -16.43
C LYS A 372 31.21 6.78 -15.16
N VAL A 373 30.95 7.39 -14.01
CA VAL A 373 30.87 6.70 -12.70
C VAL A 373 29.65 5.79 -12.62
N LEU A 374 28.47 6.27 -13.05
CA LEU A 374 27.25 5.45 -13.12
C LEU A 374 27.41 4.22 -14.04
N VAL A 375 28.11 4.38 -15.17
CA VAL A 375 28.41 3.29 -16.10
C VAL A 375 29.38 2.27 -15.50
N ALA A 376 30.43 2.71 -14.79
CA ALA A 376 31.33 1.81 -14.07
C ALA A 376 30.62 1.01 -12.96
N LEU A 377 29.61 1.60 -12.30
CA LEU A 377 28.78 0.93 -11.29
C LEU A 377 27.86 -0.17 -11.89
N THR A 378 27.46 -0.07 -13.16
CA THR A 378 26.68 -1.14 -13.83
C THR A 378 27.49 -2.43 -14.07
N GLN A 379 28.82 -2.33 -14.10
CA GLN A 379 29.75 -3.42 -14.41
C GLN A 379 30.19 -4.23 -13.18
N THR A 380 29.95 -3.73 -11.97
CA THR A 380 30.57 -4.26 -10.73
C THR A 380 29.66 -5.12 -9.84
N CYS A 381 28.32 -4.95 -9.86
CA CYS A 381 27.42 -5.78 -9.05
C CYS A 381 25.95 -5.79 -9.53
N ARG A 382 25.27 -6.94 -9.45
CA ARG A 382 23.87 -7.16 -9.88
C ARG A 382 22.86 -6.29 -9.11
N HIS A 383 23.15 -5.92 -7.86
CA HIS A 383 22.26 -5.16 -6.99
C HIS A 383 22.38 -3.64 -7.23
N LEU A 384 23.60 -3.13 -7.41
CA LEU A 384 23.87 -1.74 -7.79
C LEU A 384 23.41 -1.44 -9.21
N ARG A 385 23.36 -2.45 -10.08
CA ARG A 385 22.85 -2.34 -11.46
C ARG A 385 21.40 -1.85 -11.54
N SER A 386 20.51 -2.33 -10.69
CA SER A 386 19.09 -1.88 -10.69
C SER A 386 18.95 -0.43 -10.22
N ILE A 387 19.83 0.01 -9.33
CA ILE A 387 19.81 1.35 -8.73
C ILE A 387 20.44 2.35 -9.70
N ALA A 388 21.62 2.02 -10.25
CA ALA A 388 22.29 2.81 -11.26
C ALA A 388 21.44 2.97 -12.54
N MET A 389 20.69 1.92 -12.95
CA MET A 389 19.74 2.01 -14.07
C MET A 389 18.58 2.96 -13.76
N ARG A 390 17.99 2.90 -12.57
CA ARG A 390 16.91 3.83 -12.17
C ARG A 390 17.40 5.27 -12.11
N ILE A 391 18.63 5.49 -11.65
CA ILE A 391 19.26 6.82 -11.62
C ILE A 391 19.54 7.31 -13.04
N LEU A 392 20.15 6.48 -13.90
CA LEU A 392 20.40 6.82 -15.31
C LEU A 392 19.11 7.15 -16.08
N PHE A 393 18.01 6.46 -15.79
CA PHE A 393 16.70 6.75 -16.39
C PHE A 393 16.04 8.02 -15.83
N HIS A 394 16.32 8.38 -14.58
CA HIS A 394 15.82 9.62 -13.96
C HIS A 394 16.70 10.84 -14.28
N SER A 395 17.96 10.65 -14.69
CA SER A 395 18.95 11.72 -14.85
C SER A 395 19.25 12.09 -16.32
N LEU A 396 18.35 11.79 -17.26
CA LEU A 396 18.59 12.03 -18.69
C LEU A 396 18.59 13.54 -19.00
N ASP A 397 19.78 14.13 -18.85
CA ASP A 397 20.14 15.42 -19.44
C ASP A 397 20.13 15.31 -20.98
N PRO A 398 19.48 16.25 -21.71
CA PRO A 398 19.40 16.24 -23.17
C PRO A 398 20.75 16.36 -23.90
N HIS A 399 21.87 16.66 -23.23
CA HIS A 399 23.20 16.73 -23.82
C HIS A 399 23.99 15.40 -23.78
N LEU A 400 23.43 14.33 -23.20
CA LEU A 400 24.07 13.02 -23.14
C LEU A 400 24.06 12.31 -24.50
N SER A 401 25.23 12.13 -25.11
CA SER A 401 25.35 11.41 -26.39
C SER A 401 24.79 9.98 -26.30
N SER A 402 24.00 9.60 -27.30
CA SER A 402 23.36 8.28 -27.52
C SER A 402 24.29 7.07 -27.33
N THR A 403 25.61 7.27 -27.41
CA THR A 403 26.65 6.25 -27.28
C THR A 403 26.69 5.53 -25.93
N TYR A 404 26.27 6.15 -24.82
CA TYR A 404 26.40 5.58 -23.47
C TYR A 404 25.25 4.66 -23.04
N PHE A 405 24.02 4.94 -23.50
CA PHE A 405 22.84 4.10 -23.24
C PHE A 405 23.00 2.70 -23.86
N PHE A 406 23.60 2.63 -25.05
CA PHE A 406 23.85 1.37 -25.75
C PHE A 406 24.98 0.51 -25.18
N ARG A 407 25.98 1.09 -24.49
CA ARG A 407 27.01 0.29 -23.78
C ARG A 407 26.45 -0.47 -22.57
N VAL A 408 25.37 0.04 -21.96
CA VAL A 408 24.71 -0.63 -20.83
C VAL A 408 23.82 -1.79 -21.30
N LEU A 409 23.19 -1.65 -22.48
CA LEU A 409 22.43 -2.72 -23.14
C LEU A 409 23.34 -3.82 -23.72
N ASP A 410 24.51 -3.48 -24.28
CA ASP A 410 25.51 -4.44 -24.75
C ASP A 410 26.06 -5.35 -23.62
N CYS A 411 26.18 -4.81 -22.40
CA CYS A 411 26.69 -5.56 -21.24
C CYS A 411 25.66 -6.51 -20.59
N GLN A 412 24.41 -6.57 -21.08
CA GLN A 412 23.31 -7.35 -20.50
C GLN A 412 22.36 -7.95 -21.56
N PRO A 413 22.66 -9.12 -22.15
CA PRO A 413 21.77 -9.78 -23.12
C PRO A 413 20.38 -10.15 -22.56
N GLY A 414 20.22 -10.24 -21.24
CA GLY A 414 18.96 -10.55 -20.56
C GLY A 414 18.03 -9.36 -20.36
N LEU A 415 18.54 -8.13 -20.29
CA LEU A 415 17.72 -6.91 -20.17
C LEU A 415 17.03 -6.54 -21.49
N ALA A 416 17.53 -7.04 -22.62
CA ALA A 416 16.85 -6.91 -23.91
C ALA A 416 15.50 -7.67 -23.97
N ARG A 417 15.16 -8.49 -22.96
CA ARG A 417 13.90 -9.27 -22.92
C ARG A 417 12.73 -8.57 -22.22
N THR A 418 12.98 -7.57 -21.37
CA THR A 418 11.93 -6.94 -20.55
C THR A 418 12.15 -5.43 -20.48
N ILE A 419 11.15 -4.64 -20.89
CA ILE A 419 11.18 -3.17 -20.82
C ILE A 419 9.93 -2.67 -20.08
N GLN A 420 10.13 -1.73 -19.15
CA GLN A 420 9.07 -0.99 -18.48
C GLN A 420 9.24 0.51 -18.75
N ILE A 421 8.16 1.18 -19.16
CA ILE A 421 8.12 2.61 -19.48
C ILE A 421 7.10 3.27 -18.55
N SER A 422 7.49 4.31 -17.82
CA SER A 422 6.62 5.05 -16.89
C SER A 422 6.90 6.54 -17.01
N ASP A 423 5.84 7.35 -17.13
CA ASP A 423 5.94 8.81 -17.14
C ASP A 423 5.54 9.35 -15.76
N ASP A 424 6.51 9.80 -14.97
CA ASP A 424 6.25 10.46 -13.69
C ASP A 424 6.01 11.97 -13.90
N GLN A 425 4.73 12.35 -13.99
CA GLN A 425 4.20 13.72 -14.00
C GLN A 425 4.81 14.69 -15.04
N ILE A 426 4.18 14.76 -16.22
CA ILE A 426 4.35 15.88 -17.16
C ILE A 426 2.96 16.39 -17.53
N THR A 427 2.65 17.61 -17.12
CA THR A 427 1.37 18.27 -17.41
C THR A 427 1.29 18.84 -18.82
N GLU A 428 2.40 19.05 -19.54
CA GLU A 428 2.37 19.56 -20.93
C GLU A 428 3.56 19.03 -21.78
N HIS A 429 3.25 18.37 -22.89
CA HIS A 429 4.08 18.08 -24.09
C HIS A 429 5.42 17.28 -24.02
N THR A 430 5.40 16.12 -24.69
CA THR A 430 6.33 15.64 -25.74
C THR A 430 7.88 15.67 -25.56
N ARG A 431 8.46 15.87 -24.37
CA ARG A 431 9.94 16.03 -24.28
C ARG A 431 10.77 14.76 -24.06
N HIS A 432 10.27 13.74 -23.36
CA HIS A 432 11.01 12.48 -23.21
C HIS A 432 10.98 11.61 -24.47
N PHE A 433 9.99 11.81 -25.34
CA PHE A 433 9.80 10.97 -26.52
C PHE A 433 10.57 11.44 -27.75
N GLU A 434 10.84 12.74 -27.95
CA GLU A 434 11.84 13.14 -28.95
C GLU A 434 13.21 12.55 -28.61
N LEU A 435 13.52 12.37 -27.32
CA LEU A 435 14.70 11.66 -26.84
C LEU A 435 14.61 10.16 -27.16
N LEU A 436 13.52 9.46 -26.79
CA LEU A 436 13.36 8.03 -27.12
C LEU A 436 13.37 7.78 -28.64
N TYR A 437 12.68 8.62 -29.42
CA TYR A 437 12.63 8.59 -30.87
C TYR A 437 14.02 8.83 -31.48
N SER A 438 14.72 9.90 -31.10
CA SER A 438 16.09 10.18 -31.59
C SER A 438 17.12 9.14 -31.11
N LEU A 439 16.92 8.51 -29.95
CA LEU A 439 17.72 7.39 -29.45
C LEU A 439 17.47 6.10 -30.24
N LEU A 440 16.23 5.84 -30.66
CA LEU A 440 15.84 4.69 -31.48
C LEU A 440 16.26 4.85 -32.94
N GLU A 441 16.20 6.07 -33.49
CA GLU A 441 16.61 6.39 -34.86
C GLU A 441 18.15 6.31 -35.05
N ASN A 442 18.93 6.64 -34.00
CA ASN A 442 20.40 6.81 -34.09
C ASN A 442 21.27 5.61 -33.62
N ARG A 443 21.03 4.40 -34.14
CA ARG A 443 21.93 3.19 -34.06
C ARG A 443 21.71 2.22 -32.88
N LYS A 444 20.76 1.26 -33.00
CA LYS A 444 20.77 -0.15 -32.44
C LYS A 444 19.39 -0.79 -32.13
N HIS A 445 18.26 -0.20 -32.54
CA HIS A 445 16.93 -0.80 -32.34
C HIS A 445 16.79 -2.23 -32.94
N GLU A 446 17.53 -2.52 -34.02
CA GLU A 446 17.57 -3.83 -34.68
C GLU A 446 18.22 -4.95 -33.84
N GLU A 447 18.98 -4.65 -32.79
CA GLU A 447 19.60 -5.68 -31.92
C GLU A 447 18.79 -5.99 -30.66
N ILE A 448 18.00 -5.01 -30.20
CA ILE A 448 17.29 -5.06 -28.91
C ILE A 448 15.89 -5.62 -29.11
N PHE A 449 15.12 -5.01 -30.03
CA PHE A 449 13.72 -5.37 -30.16
C PHE A 449 13.48 -6.82 -30.63
N PRO A 450 14.32 -7.44 -31.49
CA PRO A 450 14.18 -8.87 -31.79
C PRO A 450 14.34 -9.81 -30.60
N LYS A 451 14.82 -9.33 -29.44
CA LYS A 451 14.97 -10.10 -28.20
C LYS A 451 13.90 -9.77 -27.15
N LEU A 452 13.07 -8.74 -27.37
CA LEU A 452 12.07 -8.28 -26.41
C LEU A 452 10.93 -9.29 -26.28
N GLN A 453 10.60 -9.66 -25.04
CA GLN A 453 9.57 -10.64 -24.67
C GLN A 453 8.50 -10.04 -23.76
N HIS A 454 8.80 -9.01 -22.98
CA HIS A 454 7.86 -8.38 -22.06
C HIS A 454 7.92 -6.85 -22.18
N LEU A 455 6.77 -6.22 -22.41
CA LEU A 455 6.63 -4.77 -22.48
C LEU A 455 5.51 -4.30 -21.55
N ASP A 456 5.83 -3.39 -20.64
CA ASP A 456 4.90 -2.76 -19.72
C ASP A 456 4.94 -1.23 -19.85
N VAL A 457 3.81 -0.64 -20.25
CA VAL A 457 3.65 0.80 -20.49
C VAL A 457 2.69 1.36 -19.46
N ASP A 458 3.22 2.14 -18.53
CA ASP A 458 2.48 2.77 -17.45
C ASP A 458 2.34 4.28 -17.65
N LYS A 459 1.14 4.70 -18.06
CA LYS A 459 0.74 6.09 -18.28
C LYS A 459 -0.36 6.51 -17.30
N THR A 460 -0.48 5.84 -16.15
CA THR A 460 -1.52 6.12 -15.14
C THR A 460 -1.44 7.54 -14.56
N LYS A 461 -0.25 8.17 -14.61
CA LYS A 461 -0.02 9.54 -14.15
C LYS A 461 -0.11 10.59 -15.27
N CYS A 462 -0.33 10.18 -16.51
CA CYS A 462 -0.46 11.10 -17.65
C CYS A 462 -1.85 11.76 -17.67
N THR A 463 -1.98 12.92 -18.32
CA THR A 463 -3.28 13.58 -18.49
C THR A 463 -4.10 12.98 -19.64
N LYS A 464 -3.46 12.31 -20.60
CA LYS A 464 -4.05 11.63 -21.77
C LYS A 464 -3.18 10.43 -22.17
N PHE A 465 -3.79 9.41 -22.77
CA PHE A 465 -3.09 8.26 -23.35
C PHE A 465 -3.93 7.63 -24.47
N SER A 466 -3.32 7.29 -25.61
CA SER A 466 -3.94 6.49 -26.67
C SER A 466 -3.07 5.30 -27.06
N LEU A 467 -3.72 4.16 -27.36
CA LEU A 467 -3.04 3.01 -27.96
C LEU A 467 -2.46 3.33 -29.34
N CYS A 468 -2.94 4.41 -29.97
CA CYS A 468 -2.49 4.93 -31.25
C CYS A 468 -1.38 5.98 -31.12
N ASP A 469 -0.88 6.26 -29.92
CA ASP A 469 0.26 7.16 -29.76
C ASP A 469 1.49 6.57 -30.47
N PRO A 470 2.36 7.39 -31.12
CA PRO A 470 3.52 6.91 -31.87
C PRO A 470 4.45 5.97 -31.07
N GLU A 471 4.49 6.12 -29.74
CA GLU A 471 5.37 5.38 -28.83
C GLU A 471 5.01 3.88 -28.76
N PRO A 472 3.77 3.47 -28.40
CA PRO A 472 3.31 2.08 -28.55
C PRO A 472 3.56 1.49 -29.95
N ILE A 473 3.41 2.29 -31.02
CA ILE A 473 3.55 1.84 -32.42
C ILE A 473 4.97 1.38 -32.71
N LEU A 474 5.95 2.23 -32.41
CA LEU A 474 7.36 1.97 -32.73
C LEU A 474 7.91 0.78 -31.95
N LEU A 475 7.54 0.63 -30.68
CA LEU A 475 7.99 -0.48 -29.84
C LEU A 475 7.45 -1.83 -30.33
N LEU A 476 6.16 -1.87 -30.69
CA LEU A 476 5.52 -3.10 -31.15
C LEU A 476 5.99 -3.50 -32.55
N ARG A 477 6.29 -2.54 -33.44
CA ARG A 477 6.86 -2.81 -34.76
C ARG A 477 8.20 -3.54 -34.69
N GLY A 478 9.05 -3.17 -33.73
CA GLY A 478 10.40 -3.73 -33.61
C GLY A 478 10.48 -5.11 -32.96
N ALA A 479 9.44 -5.55 -32.24
CA ALA A 479 9.52 -6.61 -31.24
C ALA A 479 8.81 -7.93 -31.66
N PRO A 480 9.33 -8.70 -32.63
CA PRO A 480 8.67 -9.91 -33.14
C PRO A 480 8.59 -11.06 -32.13
N ARG A 481 9.31 -11.03 -31.01
CA ARG A 481 9.32 -12.08 -29.98
C ARG A 481 8.51 -11.72 -28.73
N LEU A 482 7.71 -10.66 -28.80
CA LEU A 482 6.92 -10.20 -27.66
C LEU A 482 5.93 -11.28 -27.21
N GLN A 483 5.92 -11.57 -25.91
CA GLN A 483 5.06 -12.55 -25.26
C GLN A 483 4.06 -11.91 -24.30
N THR A 484 4.44 -10.83 -23.61
CA THR A 484 3.58 -10.11 -22.67
C THR A 484 3.54 -8.62 -23.02
N LEU A 485 2.33 -8.08 -23.09
CA LEU A 485 2.07 -6.66 -23.33
C LEU A 485 1.09 -6.11 -22.29
N ILE A 486 1.50 -5.08 -21.56
CA ILE A 486 0.68 -4.42 -20.55
C ILE A 486 0.58 -2.92 -20.85
N PHE A 487 -0.64 -2.40 -20.90
CA PHE A 487 -0.94 -0.98 -20.99
C PHE A 487 -1.71 -0.54 -19.76
N ARG A 488 -1.25 0.56 -19.12
CA ARG A 488 -1.96 1.23 -18.03
C ARG A 488 -2.17 2.70 -18.37
N GLY A 489 -3.43 3.14 -18.40
CA GLY A 489 -3.82 4.52 -18.73
C GLY A 489 -4.40 5.28 -17.53
N PRO A 490 -4.56 6.62 -17.66
CA PRO A 490 -5.04 7.49 -16.59
C PRO A 490 -6.57 7.49 -16.41
N GLY A 491 -7.32 6.77 -17.25
CA GLY A 491 -8.78 6.70 -17.18
C GLY A 491 -9.54 7.93 -17.70
N GLU A 492 -8.86 9.04 -18.02
CA GLU A 492 -9.49 10.29 -18.49
C GLU A 492 -8.95 10.77 -19.85
N LYS A 493 -9.89 11.16 -20.73
CA LYS A 493 -9.73 11.73 -22.09
C LYS A 493 -8.89 10.89 -23.09
N PRO A 494 -9.50 10.26 -24.12
CA PRO A 494 -8.73 9.78 -25.27
C PRO A 494 -8.03 10.95 -25.98
N ALA A 495 -6.79 10.76 -26.41
CA ALA A 495 -6.08 11.78 -27.17
C ALA A 495 -6.74 11.97 -28.55
N HIS A 496 -6.78 13.21 -29.04
CA HIS A 496 -7.26 13.49 -30.38
C HIS A 496 -6.15 13.21 -31.40
N GLN A 497 -6.46 12.32 -32.35
CA GLN A 497 -5.80 12.09 -33.65
C GLN A 497 -4.66 11.03 -33.69
N ASN A 498 -4.79 10.09 -34.64
CA ASN A 498 -3.71 9.56 -35.50
C ASN A 498 -4.29 8.74 -36.67
N SER A 499 -3.49 8.51 -37.73
CA SER A 499 -3.92 7.97 -39.03
C SER A 499 -3.92 6.43 -39.12
N ASP A 500 -4.75 5.88 -40.02
CA ASP A 500 -4.96 4.44 -40.28
C ASP A 500 -3.69 3.65 -40.68
N SER A 501 -2.69 4.34 -41.25
CA SER A 501 -1.45 3.74 -41.76
C SER A 501 -0.55 3.23 -40.64
N ALA A 502 -0.51 3.92 -39.49
CA ALA A 502 0.36 3.55 -38.38
C ALA A 502 -0.11 2.24 -37.71
N ILE A 503 -1.40 1.91 -37.81
CA ILE A 503 -1.99 0.74 -37.12
C ILE A 503 -1.71 -0.59 -37.87
N GLN A 504 -1.39 -0.58 -39.17
CA GLN A 504 -0.99 -1.82 -39.86
C GLN A 504 0.42 -2.29 -39.46
N GLU A 505 1.27 -1.40 -38.97
CA GLU A 505 2.68 -1.70 -38.66
C GLU A 505 2.86 -2.54 -37.38
N PHE A 506 1.82 -2.70 -36.55
CA PHE A 506 1.88 -3.41 -35.26
C PHE A 506 1.80 -4.93 -35.38
N CYS A 507 1.12 -5.45 -36.42
CA CYS A 507 0.70 -6.85 -36.51
C CYS A 507 1.83 -7.88 -36.30
N PRO A 508 3.08 -7.67 -36.77
CA PRO A 508 4.16 -8.63 -36.57
C PRO A 508 4.53 -8.83 -35.08
N GLY A 509 4.62 -7.77 -34.29
CA GLY A 509 5.04 -7.86 -32.88
C GLY A 509 3.95 -8.37 -31.94
N VAL A 510 2.69 -8.13 -32.27
CA VAL A 510 1.56 -8.62 -31.47
C VAL A 510 1.17 -10.06 -31.81
N SER A 511 1.61 -10.61 -32.95
CA SER A 511 1.22 -11.95 -33.39
C SER A 511 1.58 -13.08 -32.40
N ASN A 512 2.68 -12.90 -31.67
CA ASN A 512 3.25 -13.90 -30.76
C ASN A 512 2.91 -13.69 -29.29
N ILE A 513 2.11 -12.66 -28.95
CA ILE A 513 1.78 -12.39 -27.55
C ILE A 513 0.90 -13.50 -26.98
N THR A 514 1.24 -13.91 -25.77
CA THR A 514 0.51 -14.89 -24.95
C THR A 514 -0.28 -14.21 -23.83
N GLU A 515 0.11 -12.98 -23.46
CA GLU A 515 -0.56 -12.19 -22.44
C GLU A 515 -0.74 -10.74 -22.89
N LEU A 516 -1.98 -10.25 -22.79
CA LEU A 516 -2.35 -8.86 -23.04
C LEU A 516 -3.18 -8.32 -21.87
N GLN A 517 -2.72 -7.21 -21.29
CA GLN A 517 -3.46 -6.48 -20.27
C GLN A 517 -3.66 -5.03 -20.68
N ILE A 518 -4.90 -4.56 -20.65
CA ILE A 518 -5.27 -3.16 -20.88
C ILE A 518 -6.04 -2.68 -19.65
N GLN A 519 -5.47 -1.72 -18.94
CA GLN A 519 -5.96 -1.23 -17.66
C GLN A 519 -6.09 0.29 -17.67
N GLY A 520 -7.19 0.84 -17.16
CA GLY A 520 -7.30 2.30 -17.05
C GLY A 520 -7.42 3.03 -18.39
N LEU A 521 -7.85 2.32 -19.45
CA LEU A 521 -8.21 2.98 -20.70
C LEU A 521 -9.54 3.72 -20.48
N GLY A 522 -9.61 4.98 -20.93
CA GLY A 522 -10.83 5.78 -20.91
C GLY A 522 -11.95 5.16 -21.75
N PRO A 523 -13.12 5.83 -21.87
CA PRO A 523 -14.27 5.27 -22.59
C PRO A 523 -13.91 4.95 -24.04
N VAL A 524 -13.98 3.68 -24.43
CA VAL A 524 -13.69 3.24 -25.81
C VAL A 524 -14.92 3.43 -26.67
N ILE A 525 -14.87 4.41 -27.56
CA ILE A 525 -15.99 4.88 -28.37
C ILE A 525 -16.05 4.08 -29.66
N THR A 526 -17.20 3.46 -29.97
CA THR A 526 -17.41 2.69 -31.20
C THR A 526 -16.97 3.50 -32.42
N GLY A 527 -16.08 2.93 -33.22
CA GLY A 527 -15.54 3.57 -34.43
C GLY A 527 -14.38 4.54 -34.20
N SER A 528 -13.96 4.78 -32.96
CA SER A 528 -12.77 5.58 -32.64
C SER A 528 -11.48 4.91 -33.08
N TRP A 529 -10.39 5.68 -33.07
CA TRP A 529 -9.06 5.16 -33.34
C TRP A 529 -8.62 4.10 -32.33
N GLU A 530 -8.94 4.29 -31.06
CA GLU A 530 -8.71 3.30 -30.00
C GLU A 530 -9.44 1.99 -30.28
N THR A 531 -10.70 2.06 -30.74
CA THR A 531 -11.47 0.89 -31.16
C THR A 531 -10.79 0.13 -32.29
N ARG A 532 -10.36 0.85 -33.33
CA ARG A 532 -9.68 0.25 -34.49
C ARG A 532 -8.32 -0.35 -34.12
N ALA A 533 -7.59 0.29 -33.20
CA ALA A 533 -6.33 -0.25 -32.68
C ALA A 533 -6.55 -1.52 -31.87
N LEU A 534 -7.54 -1.54 -30.98
CA LEU A 534 -7.94 -2.73 -30.24
C LEU A 534 -8.34 -3.87 -31.17
N GLU A 535 -9.19 -3.59 -32.15
CA GLU A 535 -9.60 -4.55 -33.17
C GLU A 535 -8.39 -5.19 -33.87
N ARG A 536 -7.43 -4.37 -34.31
CA ARG A 536 -6.23 -4.87 -34.99
C ARG A 536 -5.27 -5.63 -34.07
N ILE A 537 -5.04 -5.15 -32.85
CA ILE A 537 -4.18 -5.83 -31.86
C ILE A 537 -4.75 -7.21 -31.53
N LEU A 538 -6.05 -7.27 -31.20
CA LEU A 538 -6.73 -8.52 -30.83
C LEU A 538 -6.90 -9.47 -32.02
N GLY A 539 -7.10 -8.92 -33.23
CA GLY A 539 -7.20 -9.70 -34.45
C GLY A 539 -5.87 -10.31 -34.88
N ALA A 540 -4.75 -9.62 -34.59
CA ALA A 540 -3.42 -10.07 -34.93
C ALA A 540 -2.81 -11.03 -33.88
N ALA A 541 -3.18 -10.94 -32.61
CA ALA A 541 -2.71 -11.85 -31.56
C ALA A 541 -3.28 -13.26 -31.76
N GLN A 542 -2.46 -14.19 -32.24
CA GLN A 542 -2.90 -15.56 -32.60
C GLN A 542 -2.73 -16.58 -31.46
N ASN A 543 -1.84 -16.30 -30.52
CA ASN A 543 -1.40 -17.23 -29.47
C ASN A 543 -1.81 -16.76 -28.06
N LEU A 544 -2.82 -15.90 -27.96
CA LEU A 544 -3.19 -15.28 -26.70
C LEU A 544 -3.77 -16.33 -25.74
N GLU A 545 -3.17 -16.46 -24.56
CA GLU A 545 -3.61 -17.36 -23.48
C GLU A 545 -4.27 -16.58 -22.34
N THR A 546 -3.84 -15.35 -22.09
CA THR A 546 -4.37 -14.47 -21.05
C THR A 546 -4.76 -13.12 -21.62
N PHE A 547 -6.01 -12.72 -21.38
CA PHE A 547 -6.50 -11.42 -21.76
C PHE A 547 -7.21 -10.73 -20.60
N LYS A 548 -6.82 -9.48 -20.33
CA LYS A 548 -7.43 -8.64 -19.29
C LYS A 548 -7.77 -7.25 -19.84
N PHE A 549 -9.01 -6.84 -19.64
CA PHE A 549 -9.49 -5.50 -19.91
C PHE A 549 -10.15 -4.92 -18.67
N VAL A 550 -9.71 -3.72 -18.27
CA VAL A 550 -10.31 -2.92 -17.19
C VAL A 550 -10.52 -1.51 -17.72
N GLY A 551 -11.77 -1.18 -18.08
CA GLY A 551 -12.18 0.17 -18.43
C GLY A 551 -12.30 1.05 -17.18
N VAL A 552 -12.15 2.36 -17.35
CA VAL A 552 -12.44 3.40 -16.34
C VAL A 552 -13.18 4.52 -17.04
N GLY A 553 -14.14 5.16 -16.36
CA GLY A 553 -14.84 6.31 -16.94
C GLY A 553 -15.18 7.36 -15.93
N SER A 554 -15.20 8.60 -16.42
CA SER A 554 -15.41 9.80 -15.62
C SER A 554 -16.86 10.26 -15.67
N ASP A 555 -17.27 11.03 -14.65
CA ASP A 555 -18.61 11.63 -14.56
C ASP A 555 -18.95 12.58 -15.71
N GLN A 556 -17.97 13.02 -16.48
CA GLN A 556 -18.13 14.03 -17.53
C GLN A 556 -18.78 13.47 -18.81
N TRP A 557 -18.82 12.15 -18.99
CA TRP A 557 -19.26 11.50 -20.25
C TRP A 557 -20.64 10.86 -20.14
N ARG A 558 -21.52 11.42 -19.30
CA ARG A 558 -22.80 10.79 -18.94
C ARG A 558 -23.82 10.68 -20.09
N ASP A 559 -23.76 11.52 -21.12
CA ASP A 559 -24.94 11.70 -22.00
C ASP A 559 -24.69 11.60 -23.53
N TYR A 560 -23.46 11.35 -24.02
CA TYR A 560 -23.16 11.61 -25.45
C TYR A 560 -22.32 10.58 -26.24
N VAL A 561 -22.03 9.39 -25.71
CA VAL A 561 -21.00 8.51 -26.35
C VAL A 561 -21.41 7.03 -26.45
N SER A 562 -21.38 6.48 -27.66
CA SER A 562 -21.62 5.06 -27.95
C SER A 562 -20.40 4.20 -27.62
N LEU A 563 -20.35 3.60 -26.43
CA LEU A 563 -19.28 2.68 -26.02
C LEU A 563 -19.33 1.35 -26.79
N ILE A 564 -18.17 0.73 -27.02
CA ILE A 564 -18.12 -0.63 -27.58
C ILE A 564 -18.79 -1.61 -26.60
N PRO A 565 -19.78 -2.42 -27.05
CA PRO A 565 -20.35 -3.48 -26.23
C PRO A 565 -19.38 -4.65 -26.01
N ALA A 566 -19.50 -5.34 -24.86
CA ALA A 566 -18.69 -6.52 -24.55
C ALA A 566 -18.74 -7.62 -25.64
N ALA A 567 -19.90 -7.83 -26.27
CA ALA A 567 -20.05 -8.77 -27.38
C ALA A 567 -19.16 -8.43 -28.59
N GLN A 568 -19.10 -7.14 -28.95
CA GLN A 568 -18.27 -6.66 -30.06
C GLN A 568 -16.78 -6.82 -29.75
N PHE A 569 -16.39 -6.70 -28.47
CA PHE A 569 -15.02 -6.91 -28.04
C PHE A 569 -14.53 -8.35 -28.29
N LEU A 570 -15.42 -9.35 -28.19
CA LEU A 570 -15.08 -10.74 -28.51
C LEU A 570 -15.04 -11.02 -30.02
N GLU A 571 -15.62 -10.16 -30.85
CA GLU A 571 -15.53 -10.26 -32.30
C GLU A 571 -14.15 -9.84 -32.81
N PHE A 572 -13.47 -8.95 -32.08
CA PHE A 572 -12.10 -8.53 -32.39
C PHE A 572 -11.06 -9.63 -32.17
N LEU A 573 -11.34 -10.58 -31.28
CA LEU A 573 -10.39 -11.66 -30.99
C LEU A 573 -10.23 -12.60 -32.19
N ASN A 574 -8.98 -12.88 -32.54
CA ASN A 574 -8.66 -13.87 -33.56
C ASN A 574 -9.39 -15.22 -33.30
N PRO A 575 -9.95 -15.89 -34.33
CA PRO A 575 -10.63 -17.17 -34.16
C PRO A 575 -9.76 -18.26 -33.50
N GLN A 576 -8.45 -18.24 -33.71
CA GLN A 576 -7.51 -19.15 -33.05
C GLN A 576 -7.37 -18.82 -31.57
N THR A 577 -7.28 -17.54 -31.23
CA THR A 577 -7.23 -17.07 -29.83
C THR A 577 -8.43 -17.52 -29.03
N LYS A 578 -9.63 -17.55 -29.62
CA LYS A 578 -10.82 -18.11 -28.94
C LYS A 578 -10.58 -19.57 -28.50
N LYS A 579 -9.81 -20.35 -29.25
CA LYS A 579 -9.50 -21.74 -28.89
C LYS A 579 -8.35 -21.88 -27.89
N THR A 580 -7.40 -20.93 -27.83
CA THR A 580 -6.21 -21.00 -26.96
C THR A 580 -6.38 -20.28 -25.63
N LEU A 581 -7.27 -19.28 -25.56
CA LEU A 581 -7.42 -18.43 -24.39
C LEU A 581 -7.82 -19.25 -23.15
N GLN A 582 -6.98 -19.19 -22.12
CA GLN A 582 -7.17 -19.89 -20.85
C GLN A 582 -7.73 -18.97 -19.77
N ARG A 583 -7.45 -17.66 -19.84
CA ARG A 583 -7.94 -16.64 -18.91
C ARG A 583 -8.50 -15.43 -19.63
N LEU A 584 -9.76 -15.11 -19.33
CA LEU A 584 -10.45 -13.94 -19.83
C LEU A 584 -10.94 -13.11 -18.65
N SER A 585 -10.51 -11.84 -18.58
CA SER A 585 -10.97 -10.87 -17.59
C SER A 585 -11.53 -9.64 -18.29
N LEU A 586 -12.82 -9.36 -18.11
CA LEU A 586 -13.51 -8.21 -18.67
C LEU A 586 -14.20 -7.42 -17.57
N ASN A 587 -13.79 -6.17 -17.37
CA ASN A 587 -14.40 -5.24 -16.43
C ASN A 587 -14.61 -3.89 -17.13
N PHE A 588 -15.80 -3.67 -17.66
CA PHE A 588 -16.29 -2.46 -18.31
C PHE A 588 -16.90 -1.45 -17.32
N ASP A 589 -17.29 -1.87 -16.11
CA ASP A 589 -18.20 -1.12 -15.25
C ASP A 589 -17.55 -0.10 -14.28
N ARG A 590 -16.25 0.22 -14.43
CA ARG A 590 -15.72 1.47 -13.82
C ARG A 590 -16.02 2.71 -14.66
N VAL A 591 -16.84 2.61 -15.71
CA VAL A 591 -17.21 3.71 -16.61
C VAL A 591 -18.48 4.43 -16.15
N ARG A 592 -18.37 5.63 -15.56
CA ARG A 592 -19.49 6.45 -15.04
C ARG A 592 -20.38 7.11 -16.12
N GLY A 593 -21.01 6.35 -17.03
CA GLY A 593 -21.92 6.89 -18.06
C GLY A 593 -23.39 6.46 -17.91
N ARG A 594 -24.39 7.27 -18.34
CA ARG A 594 -25.74 6.74 -18.59
C ARG A 594 -25.65 5.76 -19.75
N HIS A 595 -26.37 4.65 -19.64
CA HIS A 595 -26.26 3.56 -20.58
C HIS A 595 -26.86 3.95 -21.92
N SER A 596 -26.03 3.92 -22.97
CA SER A 596 -26.47 3.90 -24.36
C SER A 596 -27.54 2.82 -24.54
N SER A 597 -28.55 3.11 -25.36
CA SER A 597 -29.58 2.17 -25.84
C SER A 597 -29.04 0.96 -26.64
N SER A 598 -27.71 0.80 -26.73
CA SER A 598 -27.01 -0.22 -27.52
C SER A 598 -26.28 -1.30 -26.69
N ARG A 599 -26.79 -1.69 -25.51
CA ARG A 599 -26.20 -2.81 -24.74
C ARG A 599 -26.37 -4.13 -25.49
N ARG A 600 -25.25 -4.76 -25.85
CA ARG A 600 -25.19 -6.11 -26.40
C ARG A 600 -24.30 -6.97 -25.50
N PRO A 601 -24.89 -7.73 -24.56
CA PRO A 601 -24.13 -8.68 -23.75
C PRO A 601 -23.57 -9.78 -24.64
N ILE A 602 -22.53 -10.44 -24.16
CA ILE A 602 -21.97 -11.60 -24.82
C ILE A 602 -23.01 -12.72 -24.78
N THR A 603 -23.35 -13.25 -25.94
CA THR A 603 -24.30 -14.35 -26.05
C THR A 603 -23.67 -15.66 -25.55
N PRO A 604 -24.46 -16.63 -25.04
CA PRO A 604 -24.01 -17.98 -24.75
C PRO A 604 -23.29 -18.64 -25.94
N HIS A 605 -23.70 -18.32 -27.17
CA HIS A 605 -23.05 -18.82 -28.37
C HIS A 605 -21.63 -18.26 -28.53
N GLN A 606 -21.43 -16.95 -28.34
CA GLN A 606 -20.11 -16.31 -28.46
C GLN A 606 -19.13 -16.82 -27.41
N ILE A 607 -19.54 -16.92 -26.14
CA ILE A 607 -18.63 -17.36 -25.06
C ILE A 607 -18.32 -18.87 -25.12
N LYS A 608 -19.21 -19.70 -25.69
CA LYS A 608 -18.94 -21.12 -25.95
C LYS A 608 -17.88 -21.38 -27.02
N GLN A 609 -17.53 -20.36 -27.82
CA GLN A 609 -16.40 -20.45 -28.76
C GLN A 609 -15.05 -20.60 -28.01
N PHE A 610 -15.01 -20.31 -26.70
CA PHE A 610 -13.82 -20.39 -25.88
C PHE A 610 -13.62 -21.78 -25.27
N THR A 611 -13.04 -22.69 -26.03
CA THR A 611 -12.96 -24.12 -25.67
C THR A 611 -11.88 -24.47 -24.64
N SER A 612 -10.91 -23.59 -24.40
CA SER A 612 -9.81 -23.81 -23.44
C SER A 612 -9.89 -22.94 -22.19
N LEU A 613 -10.99 -22.20 -22.03
CA LEU A 613 -11.13 -21.20 -20.98
C LEU A 613 -11.28 -21.85 -19.61
N LYS A 614 -10.32 -21.60 -18.72
CA LYS A 614 -10.29 -22.12 -17.34
C LYS A 614 -10.63 -21.05 -16.31
N THR A 615 -10.31 -19.79 -16.59
CA THR A 615 -10.54 -18.66 -15.68
C THR A 615 -11.34 -17.58 -16.38
N LEU A 616 -12.47 -17.22 -15.81
CA LEU A 616 -13.37 -16.19 -16.32
C LEU A 616 -13.62 -15.15 -15.23
N GLU A 617 -13.32 -13.89 -15.52
CA GLU A 617 -13.55 -12.76 -14.61
C GLU A 617 -14.40 -11.73 -15.36
N VAL A 618 -15.63 -11.47 -14.92
CA VAL A 618 -16.60 -10.65 -15.66
C VAL A 618 -17.44 -9.78 -14.74
N ASP A 619 -17.89 -8.64 -15.25
CA ASP A 619 -18.98 -7.87 -14.63
C ASP A 619 -20.35 -8.19 -15.26
N PRO A 620 -21.47 -7.77 -14.65
CA PRO A 620 -22.82 -7.97 -15.19
C PRO A 620 -23.04 -7.42 -16.59
N SER A 621 -22.32 -6.38 -17.03
CA SER A 621 -22.49 -5.84 -18.39
C SER A 621 -22.07 -6.82 -19.49
N CYS A 622 -21.22 -7.80 -19.14
CA CYS A 622 -20.79 -8.86 -20.04
C CYS A 622 -21.90 -9.87 -20.34
N TYR A 623 -22.82 -10.08 -19.41
CA TYR A 623 -23.81 -11.16 -19.48
C TYR A 623 -25.21 -10.73 -19.06
N CYS A 624 -25.55 -9.46 -18.89
CA CYS A 624 -26.91 -9.04 -18.53
C CYS A 624 -27.24 -7.68 -19.13
N THR A 625 -28.45 -7.55 -19.67
CA THR A 625 -28.97 -6.28 -20.20
C THR A 625 -29.53 -5.36 -19.12
N ARG A 626 -29.99 -5.92 -17.99
CA ARG A 626 -30.67 -5.21 -16.90
C ARG A 626 -29.68 -4.78 -15.82
N LEU A 627 -29.57 -3.47 -15.58
CA LEU A 627 -29.12 -2.96 -14.29
C LEU A 627 -30.35 -2.59 -13.49
N VAL A 628 -30.46 -3.10 -12.26
CA VAL A 628 -31.43 -2.57 -11.28
C VAL A 628 -30.90 -1.19 -10.90
N ARG A 629 -31.57 -0.12 -11.35
CA ARG A 629 -31.27 1.25 -10.91
C ARG A 629 -32.19 1.60 -9.76
N ASP A 630 -31.61 2.13 -8.68
CA ASP A 630 -32.31 3.05 -7.79
C ASP A 630 -32.32 4.45 -8.43
N GLY A 631 -33.46 5.14 -8.36
CA GLY A 631 -33.45 6.61 -8.36
C GLY A 631 -34.39 7.37 -9.29
N ASP A 632 -35.29 6.73 -10.04
CA ASP A 632 -36.45 7.40 -10.64
C ASP A 632 -37.67 6.47 -10.52
N GLY A 633 -38.33 6.50 -9.35
CA GLY A 633 -39.56 5.76 -9.09
C GLY A 633 -39.36 4.34 -8.57
N ILE A 634 -39.46 4.19 -7.25
CA ILE A 634 -40.07 2.99 -6.68
C ILE A 634 -41.52 3.02 -7.14
N ASP A 635 -41.83 2.31 -8.21
CA ASP A 635 -43.16 1.77 -8.49
C ASP A 635 -43.01 0.71 -9.60
N GLN A 636 -43.44 -0.52 -9.31
CA GLN A 636 -43.43 -1.72 -10.18
C GLN A 636 -42.23 -2.67 -10.11
N PHE A 637 -41.91 -3.15 -8.91
CA PHE A 637 -41.64 -4.58 -8.76
C PHE A 637 -42.60 -5.18 -7.72
N PHE A 638 -43.45 -6.07 -8.22
CA PHE A 638 -44.49 -6.77 -7.48
C PHE A 638 -43.92 -7.48 -6.25
N SER A 639 -44.47 -7.14 -5.07
CA SER A 639 -44.57 -8.05 -3.95
C SER A 639 -45.41 -9.25 -4.38
N PHE A 640 -44.75 -10.35 -4.77
CA PHE A 640 -45.43 -11.64 -4.86
C PHE A 640 -45.50 -12.23 -3.45
N ASP A 641 -46.57 -11.85 -2.74
CA ASP A 641 -47.07 -12.60 -1.60
C ASP A 641 -47.68 -13.92 -2.10
N LEU A 642 -47.01 -15.04 -1.79
CA LEU A 642 -47.49 -16.38 -2.10
C LEU A 642 -48.67 -16.83 -1.20
N SER A 643 -49.19 -15.96 -0.32
CA SER A 643 -50.33 -16.28 0.55
C SER A 643 -51.67 -15.70 0.09
N SER A 644 -51.71 -14.93 -1.00
CA SER A 644 -52.95 -14.30 -1.48
C SER A 644 -53.12 -14.40 -3.01
N GLN A 645 -53.57 -15.55 -3.49
CA GLN A 645 -54.17 -15.68 -4.84
C GLN A 645 -55.59 -16.22 -4.73
N PRO A 646 -56.61 -15.54 -5.30
CA PRO A 646 -57.91 -16.14 -5.52
C PRO A 646 -57.76 -17.29 -6.52
N GLN A 647 -58.39 -18.43 -6.22
CA GLN A 647 -58.47 -19.54 -7.17
C GLN A 647 -59.15 -19.07 -8.47
N GLY A 648 -58.44 -19.14 -9.60
CA GLY A 648 -59.09 -19.10 -10.93
C GLY A 648 -58.43 -18.32 -12.06
N SER A 649 -57.34 -17.56 -11.84
CA SER A 649 -56.66 -16.84 -12.95
C SER A 649 -55.24 -17.34 -13.15
N THR A 650 -54.99 -18.02 -14.28
CA THR A 650 -53.64 -18.28 -14.80
C THR A 650 -52.97 -16.96 -15.19
N PRO A 651 -51.87 -16.53 -14.56
CA PRO A 651 -51.11 -15.38 -15.04
C PRO A 651 -50.30 -15.80 -16.27
N ASN A 652 -50.51 -15.08 -17.38
CA ASN A 652 -49.78 -15.25 -18.62
C ASN A 652 -48.38 -14.63 -18.48
N ILE A 653 -47.39 -15.42 -18.03
CA ILE A 653 -45.98 -15.01 -17.83
C ILE A 653 -45.15 -15.33 -19.09
N ALA A 654 -45.51 -14.75 -20.22
CA ALA A 654 -44.71 -14.79 -21.45
C ALA A 654 -45.14 -13.59 -22.31
N PRO A 655 -44.37 -12.46 -22.32
CA PRO A 655 -43.21 -12.36 -23.23
C PRO A 655 -42.11 -11.33 -22.82
N ILE A 656 -41.80 -11.10 -21.53
CA ILE A 656 -40.71 -10.19 -21.09
C ILE A 656 -39.41 -10.96 -20.73
N LEU A 657 -39.41 -12.27 -20.90
CA LEU A 657 -38.29 -13.20 -20.66
C LEU A 657 -37.44 -13.49 -21.92
N GLU A 658 -37.76 -12.94 -23.09
CA GLU A 658 -37.27 -13.53 -24.35
C GLU A 658 -35.82 -13.23 -24.78
N GLN A 659 -35.02 -12.46 -24.04
CA GLN A 659 -33.56 -12.46 -24.23
C GLN A 659 -32.81 -12.43 -22.89
N GLU A 660 -32.90 -13.58 -22.21
CA GLU A 660 -32.07 -14.01 -21.09
C GLU A 660 -30.58 -13.88 -21.40
N THR A 661 -29.81 -13.28 -20.51
CA THR A 661 -28.48 -13.80 -20.23
C THR A 661 -28.37 -13.96 -18.71
N TYR A 662 -28.68 -15.17 -18.26
CA TYR A 662 -28.35 -15.64 -16.94
C TYR A 662 -26.89 -16.07 -16.94
N LEU A 663 -26.13 -15.73 -15.89
CA LEU A 663 -24.74 -16.13 -15.71
C LEU A 663 -24.52 -17.64 -15.94
N VAL A 664 -25.52 -18.46 -15.61
CA VAL A 664 -25.52 -19.91 -15.81
C VAL A 664 -25.42 -20.31 -17.28
N ASP A 665 -26.14 -19.66 -18.18
CA ASP A 665 -26.13 -20.05 -19.60
C ASP A 665 -24.97 -19.39 -20.35
N PHE A 666 -24.44 -18.29 -19.79
CA PHE A 666 -23.19 -17.68 -20.20
C PHE A 666 -21.95 -18.50 -19.78
N LEU A 667 -21.93 -19.12 -18.60
CA LEU A 667 -20.73 -19.78 -18.05
C LEU A 667 -20.34 -21.04 -18.85
N PRO A 668 -19.16 -21.09 -19.49
CA PRO A 668 -18.68 -22.31 -20.15
C PRO A 668 -18.36 -23.41 -19.13
N GLN A 669 -18.67 -24.66 -19.46
CA GLN A 669 -18.39 -25.82 -18.58
C GLN A 669 -16.89 -26.11 -18.40
N THR A 670 -16.02 -25.50 -19.20
CA THR A 670 -14.56 -25.61 -19.08
C THR A 670 -14.00 -24.76 -17.94
N VAL A 671 -14.76 -23.76 -17.47
CA VAL A 671 -14.31 -22.81 -16.45
C VAL A 671 -14.16 -23.50 -15.10
N GLN A 672 -13.00 -23.31 -14.49
CA GLN A 672 -12.64 -23.80 -13.17
C GLN A 672 -12.69 -22.68 -12.11
N THR A 673 -12.38 -21.45 -12.51
CA THR A 673 -12.42 -20.27 -11.63
C THR A 673 -13.27 -19.19 -12.27
N LEU A 674 -14.36 -18.83 -11.59
CA LEU A 674 -15.22 -17.71 -11.96
C LEU A 674 -15.02 -16.56 -10.96
N THR A 675 -14.80 -15.34 -11.44
CA THR A 675 -14.86 -14.11 -10.64
C THR A 675 -15.93 -13.18 -11.21
N ILE A 676 -16.81 -12.69 -10.36
CA ILE A 676 -17.88 -11.74 -10.71
C ILE A 676 -17.53 -10.39 -10.08
N PHE A 677 -17.31 -9.38 -10.91
CA PHE A 677 -17.11 -7.99 -10.45
C PHE A 677 -18.46 -7.30 -10.40
N LEU A 678 -18.96 -6.98 -9.20
CA LEU A 678 -20.19 -6.20 -9.08
C LEU A 678 -19.89 -4.71 -9.19
N ASP A 679 -20.89 -3.98 -9.65
CA ASP A 679 -20.87 -2.53 -9.76
C ASP A 679 -21.51 -1.87 -8.54
N ARG A 680 -21.58 -0.53 -8.62
CA ARG A 680 -22.14 0.37 -7.59
C ARG A 680 -23.66 0.23 -7.36
N TRP A 681 -24.40 -0.50 -8.20
CA TRP A 681 -25.87 -0.61 -8.15
C TRP A 681 -26.39 -2.06 -8.10
N ALA A 682 -25.53 -3.05 -8.33
CA ALA A 682 -25.91 -4.46 -8.50
C ALA A 682 -26.22 -5.22 -7.20
N MET A 683 -26.60 -4.51 -6.11
CA MET A 683 -26.98 -5.14 -4.84
C MET A 683 -28.12 -6.17 -5.03
N TYR A 684 -29.10 -5.91 -5.89
CA TYR A 684 -30.21 -6.85 -6.10
C TYR A 684 -29.96 -7.90 -7.20
N GLY A 685 -28.91 -7.73 -8.02
CA GLY A 685 -28.53 -8.71 -9.05
C GLY A 685 -28.00 -10.02 -8.45
N LEU A 686 -27.36 -9.93 -7.29
CA LEU A 686 -26.76 -11.06 -6.60
C LEU A 686 -27.76 -12.13 -6.16
N VAL A 687 -28.93 -11.75 -5.63
CA VAL A 687 -29.84 -12.70 -4.98
C VAL A 687 -30.45 -13.67 -6.01
N HIS A 688 -30.74 -13.18 -7.21
CA HIS A 688 -31.32 -14.00 -8.27
C HIS A 688 -30.27 -14.85 -9.00
N ASP A 689 -29.14 -14.26 -9.40
CA ASP A 689 -28.05 -14.97 -10.09
C ASP A 689 -27.38 -16.04 -9.20
N SER A 690 -27.23 -15.75 -7.91
CA SER A 690 -26.65 -16.69 -6.94
C SER A 690 -27.52 -17.92 -6.71
N THR A 691 -28.85 -17.75 -6.68
CA THR A 691 -29.79 -18.85 -6.48
C THR A 691 -29.72 -19.83 -7.64
N LEU A 692 -29.79 -19.32 -8.87
CA LEU A 692 -29.78 -20.18 -10.05
C LEU A 692 -28.40 -20.79 -10.29
N LEU A 693 -27.30 -20.03 -10.12
CA LEU A 693 -25.95 -20.57 -10.27
C LEU A 693 -25.65 -21.65 -9.24
N GLY A 694 -25.91 -21.38 -7.95
CA GLY A 694 -25.67 -22.35 -6.89
C GLY A 694 -26.49 -23.63 -7.08
N GLN A 695 -27.80 -23.52 -7.36
CA GLN A 695 -28.65 -24.68 -7.67
C GLN A 695 -28.10 -25.53 -8.83
N ARG A 696 -27.64 -24.88 -9.90
CA ARG A 696 -27.12 -25.58 -11.07
C ARG A 696 -25.77 -26.24 -10.81
N VAL A 697 -24.91 -25.61 -10.03
CA VAL A 697 -23.63 -26.20 -9.59
C VAL A 697 -23.88 -27.40 -8.69
N VAL A 698 -24.78 -27.29 -7.69
CA VAL A 698 -25.19 -28.42 -6.82
C VAL A 698 -25.80 -29.57 -7.64
N SER A 699 -26.57 -29.26 -8.68
CA SER A 699 -27.11 -30.29 -9.61
C SER A 699 -26.06 -30.94 -10.51
N GLY A 700 -24.79 -30.53 -10.44
CA GLY A 700 -23.70 -31.08 -11.24
C GLY A 700 -23.56 -30.51 -12.65
N LYS A 701 -24.24 -29.40 -12.99
CA LYS A 701 -24.20 -28.79 -14.35
C LYS A 701 -22.82 -28.25 -14.74
N PHE A 702 -21.95 -27.96 -13.76
CA PHE A 702 -20.61 -27.40 -13.95
C PHE A 702 -19.52 -28.22 -13.22
N PRO A 703 -19.21 -29.43 -13.70
CA PRO A 703 -18.34 -30.38 -12.98
C PRO A 703 -16.89 -29.92 -12.82
N ASN A 704 -16.42 -28.99 -13.66
CA ASN A 704 -15.05 -28.47 -13.61
C ASN A 704 -14.91 -27.24 -12.71
N LEU A 705 -16.01 -26.62 -12.29
CA LEU A 705 -15.98 -25.40 -11.50
C LEU A 705 -15.46 -25.72 -10.11
N LYS A 706 -14.33 -25.11 -9.72
CA LYS A 706 -13.67 -25.34 -8.43
C LYS A 706 -13.78 -24.13 -7.51
N ARG A 707 -13.86 -22.93 -8.09
CA ARG A 707 -13.88 -21.68 -7.33
C ARG A 707 -14.81 -20.66 -7.95
N VAL A 708 -15.63 -20.02 -7.12
CA VAL A 708 -16.42 -18.85 -7.49
C VAL A 708 -16.11 -17.71 -6.52
N ARG A 709 -15.70 -16.57 -7.07
CA ARG A 709 -15.45 -15.35 -6.33
C ARG A 709 -16.44 -14.27 -6.74
N VAL A 710 -16.95 -13.54 -5.77
CA VAL A 710 -17.68 -12.28 -5.98
C VAL A 710 -16.83 -11.17 -5.38
N ASP A 711 -16.58 -10.13 -6.19
CA ASP A 711 -15.91 -8.91 -5.79
C ASP A 711 -16.94 -7.78 -5.77
N ALA A 712 -17.35 -7.39 -4.56
CA ALA A 712 -18.48 -6.50 -4.27
C ALA A 712 -17.99 -5.19 -3.64
N PRO A 713 -17.64 -4.16 -4.45
CA PRO A 713 -17.20 -2.89 -3.92
C PRO A 713 -18.35 -2.16 -3.22
N ILE A 714 -18.06 -1.55 -2.06
CA ILE A 714 -18.98 -0.71 -1.30
C ILE A 714 -18.61 0.75 -1.52
N TRP A 715 -19.55 1.54 -2.05
CA TRP A 715 -19.31 2.93 -2.39
C TRP A 715 -19.61 3.86 -1.22
N ARG A 716 -18.64 4.69 -0.85
CA ARG A 716 -18.83 5.74 0.14
C ARG A 716 -19.30 7.03 -0.56
N MET A 717 -20.60 7.28 -0.64
CA MET A 717 -21.10 8.57 -1.14
C MET A 717 -20.84 9.66 -0.09
N ARG A 718 -20.15 10.75 -0.42
CA ARG A 718 -20.19 11.97 0.43
C ARG A 718 -21.62 12.53 0.43
N PRO A 719 -22.20 12.87 1.59
CA PRO A 719 -23.49 13.55 1.61
C PRO A 719 -23.36 14.90 0.90
N LEU A 720 -24.27 15.18 -0.04
CA LEU A 720 -24.31 16.45 -0.79
C LEU A 720 -24.75 17.64 0.09
N VAL A 721 -25.24 17.40 1.31
CA VAL A 721 -25.79 18.43 2.21
C VAL A 721 -25.46 18.10 3.67
N SER A 722 -25.09 19.11 4.46
CA SER A 722 -24.56 18.98 5.83
C SER A 722 -25.58 18.54 6.91
N SER A 723 -26.86 18.44 6.61
CA SER A 723 -27.92 18.14 7.60
C SER A 723 -28.30 16.66 7.76
N LEU A 724 -27.63 15.73 7.06
CA LEU A 724 -27.96 14.29 7.05
C LEU A 724 -26.86 13.37 7.63
N TYR A 725 -25.90 13.92 8.38
CA TYR A 725 -24.76 13.14 8.90
C TYR A 725 -25.16 12.02 9.87
N HIS A 726 -26.24 12.18 10.65
CA HIS A 726 -26.69 11.16 11.59
C HIS A 726 -27.33 9.93 10.92
N ASP A 727 -27.98 10.10 9.76
CA ASP A 727 -28.57 8.98 9.01
C ASP A 727 -27.56 8.30 8.08
N TRP A 728 -26.48 8.98 7.72
CA TRP A 728 -25.52 8.47 6.74
C TRP A 728 -24.67 7.30 7.25
N ALA A 729 -24.17 7.36 8.49
CA ALA A 729 -23.41 6.26 9.07
C ALA A 729 -24.29 5.01 9.24
N GLU A 730 -25.57 5.21 9.60
CA GLU A 730 -26.55 4.14 9.68
C GLU A 730 -26.90 3.60 8.28
N GLU A 731 -27.08 4.45 7.27
CA GLU A 731 -27.31 4.05 5.88
C GLU A 731 -26.14 3.22 5.32
N GLN A 732 -24.89 3.58 5.64
CA GLN A 732 -23.71 2.79 5.25
C GLN A 732 -23.63 1.46 6.02
N ARG A 733 -24.03 1.43 7.31
CA ARG A 733 -24.13 0.18 8.10
C ARG A 733 -25.22 -0.74 7.56
N VAL A 734 -26.38 -0.20 7.19
CA VAL A 734 -27.49 -0.94 6.58
C VAL A 734 -27.05 -1.53 5.24
N LYS A 735 -26.41 -0.75 4.36
CA LYS A 735 -25.87 -1.24 3.08
C LYS A 735 -24.81 -2.33 3.25
N LEU A 736 -23.89 -2.17 4.21
CA LEU A 736 -22.89 -3.20 4.52
C LEU A 736 -23.58 -4.48 5.03
N SER A 737 -24.53 -4.36 5.96
CA SER A 737 -25.31 -5.47 6.50
C SER A 737 -26.10 -6.21 5.41
N GLU A 738 -26.74 -5.48 4.49
CA GLU A 738 -27.45 -6.05 3.35
C GLU A 738 -26.51 -6.82 2.41
N ILE A 739 -25.35 -6.25 2.06
CA ILE A 739 -24.36 -6.91 1.21
C ILE A 739 -23.76 -8.15 1.90
N GLU A 740 -23.51 -8.09 3.20
CA GLU A 740 -23.04 -9.24 3.98
C GLU A 740 -24.09 -10.36 4.05
N ALA A 741 -25.37 -10.01 4.25
CA ALA A 741 -26.48 -10.95 4.22
C ALA A 741 -26.61 -11.63 2.85
N GLN A 742 -26.44 -10.88 1.77
CA GLN A 742 -26.40 -11.42 0.41
C GLN A 742 -25.18 -12.30 0.15
N GLY A 743 -24.02 -11.92 0.68
CA GLY A 743 -22.80 -12.74 0.60
C GLY A 743 -22.98 -14.10 1.27
N LYS A 744 -23.65 -14.13 2.43
CA LYS A 744 -24.04 -15.36 3.13
C LYS A 744 -25.05 -16.17 2.32
N ALA A 745 -26.12 -15.53 1.82
CA ALA A 745 -27.12 -16.18 0.99
C ALA A 745 -26.50 -16.78 -0.29
N PHE A 746 -25.54 -16.09 -0.91
CA PHE A 746 -24.76 -16.59 -2.04
C PHE A 746 -24.01 -17.87 -1.66
N GLN A 747 -23.26 -17.87 -0.55
CA GLN A 747 -22.51 -19.04 -0.10
C GLN A 747 -23.42 -20.25 0.19
N GLU A 748 -24.58 -20.00 0.81
CA GLU A 748 -25.57 -21.04 1.13
C GLU A 748 -26.05 -21.81 -0.12
N LYS A 749 -26.19 -21.15 -1.28
CA LYS A 749 -26.63 -21.79 -2.53
C LYS A 749 -25.61 -22.77 -3.12
N PHE A 750 -24.36 -22.73 -2.67
CA PHE A 750 -23.29 -23.63 -3.11
C PHE A 750 -22.98 -24.72 -2.08
N VAL A 751 -23.66 -24.73 -0.93
CA VAL A 751 -23.49 -25.80 0.07
C VAL A 751 -23.79 -27.16 -0.57
N GLY A 752 -22.89 -28.12 -0.37
CA GLY A 752 -22.98 -29.46 -0.96
C GLY A 752 -22.42 -29.59 -2.38
N SER A 753 -21.97 -28.50 -3.02
CA SER A 753 -21.37 -28.56 -4.36
C SER A 753 -19.89 -28.94 -4.42
N GLY A 754 -19.16 -28.78 -3.30
CA GLY A 754 -17.69 -28.94 -3.27
C GLY A 754 -16.90 -27.78 -3.90
N VAL A 755 -17.57 -26.70 -4.33
CA VAL A 755 -16.96 -25.51 -4.92
C VAL A 755 -16.55 -24.51 -3.85
N GLU A 756 -15.32 -23.97 -3.94
CA GLU A 756 -14.83 -22.92 -3.07
C GLU A 756 -15.50 -21.58 -3.41
N THR A 757 -16.34 -21.06 -2.52
CA THR A 757 -16.99 -19.75 -2.69
C THR A 757 -16.32 -18.67 -1.85
N ARG A 758 -15.96 -17.54 -2.47
CA ARG A 758 -15.43 -16.36 -1.75
C ARG A 758 -16.23 -15.12 -2.11
N PHE A 759 -16.76 -14.43 -1.10
CA PHE A 759 -17.40 -13.13 -1.25
C PHE A 759 -16.48 -12.07 -0.64
N LYS A 760 -16.03 -11.10 -1.44
CA LYS A 760 -15.11 -10.05 -1.00
C LYS A 760 -15.83 -8.72 -1.08
N THR A 761 -15.95 -8.04 0.06
CA THR A 761 -16.35 -6.63 0.13
C THR A 761 -15.12 -5.76 0.35
N TRP A 762 -15.12 -4.55 -0.24
CA TRP A 762 -14.10 -3.54 0.02
C TRP A 762 -14.63 -2.16 -0.34
N PHE A 763 -14.19 -1.13 0.36
CA PHE A 763 -14.67 0.23 0.11
C PHE A 763 -13.95 0.87 -1.08
N ILE A 764 -14.71 1.50 -1.98
CA ILE A 764 -14.18 2.44 -2.97
C ILE A 764 -14.30 3.85 -2.38
N TYR A 765 -13.15 4.51 -2.22
CA TYR A 765 -13.05 5.93 -1.91
C TYR A 765 -12.92 6.73 -3.20
N LEU A 766 -13.60 7.87 -3.25
CA LEU A 766 -13.48 8.88 -4.30
C LEU A 766 -13.10 10.22 -3.73
#